data_AF-A0A7M5V5Z3-F1
#
_entry.id   AF-A0A7M5V5Z3-F1
#
_cell.length_a   1.000
_cell.length_b   1.000
_cell.length_c   1.000
_cell.angle_alpha   90.00
_cell.angle_beta   90.00
_cell.angle_gamma   90.00
#
_symmetry.space_group_name_H-M   'P 1'
#
loop_
_entity.id
_entity.type
_entity.pdbx_description
1 polymer ?
#
loop_
_entity_poly.entity_id
_entity_poly.type
_entity_poly.pdbx_seq_one_letter_code
_entity_poly.pdbx_strand_id
1 'polypeptide(L)'
;MFTAASFDDLISGDFLDKVNAAGCKEAQREPEPTCKVKVDVGFVLDSSGSLRNDYSKEKDFLKASAAAFGVSDDGARAGVVTFSYYTEHSIKLNDHTKVSTFNDAVDKIALMGSTTRIDKALRMVQKDMFTIANGGRPGVTKVLFVLTDGSQTQDVGAEHPGIVAKELRDKGIRVISIGIGRGINTTELVHIAGGKENVFTAATFDDLISGDFLDKVTGFACNQAKYSPPEEIRQCDMEALDVVFGIDMSSRSTQHYPQMNGFLTQFADALSANTKYLNLGALKYGSEAVVTFPYQSKPAADAFSQMVGKLTTVDNGRAVDAALVKAYEAFFKPRHNENGKSAGGYLSADRINEIVSGGKVGLQKVLTRDGEEINRKRLFVLMVAGKHLDNGLDIIPVHAARLLYDLGIQIMVVAFDDVGDRVTSIARNQRDVFEMHKGDSMLKFMNEICNKFEIKQPQYSRNGPIDVAFLLDSSASMYEAYPLQAQIAQKIASQYQLSPNGTRASIVIYSNNAQIELLLKDGTSQEAFKQKVDNLPFLGLDTRLDRGLYLARLALFTKKYGARAKVPKILYIFIDGEQSTLENAALNAQAEELRKLGVQVMIMGVGGAVNRKELEAIAYPNEKVYYSASFHDLLNNEAMIQAMANRTFSNLGPSRIATISLGPSGSLVLPEGLNTNILPSELKRGPVADAVSQQIHLLLALLKSGMPADIITRYFSSQGSLPSLLQYHRQLTYILNKLSPSLKSYGKSFQSIQSCSSMAANSVLDRAFGKHEANKYLDLLTLARQNGGNTFVDLLWATGLAEDLVTSPADHTLIIPTDEVFKNLPENLQKKLRDTCYLRKVLRHHIVKGKVSLADSSTNKIITSFENKPIIFNNYKSKGMTLSGFALKDYDLQARKGLIHVYTSGILLPMTASMETYFKPSQGFQILSAALLDPYVEALLKTSTAITFFAPTDKAFESMSGAERTKLLSDSNSLLTLIKRHMVAQSVYSSFLSNGDMTEVMSLAGENLKLSKLKEGTFMVNDVMVKSPRDVTTGNGVVHTIDELL
;
A
#
# COMPACT_ATOMS: atom_id res chain seq x y z
N MET A 1 -33.45 30.98 -16.98
CA MET A 1 -33.90 31.51 -18.29
C MET A 1 -35.42 31.62 -18.23
N PHE A 2 -35.96 32.83 -18.32
CA PHE A 2 -37.41 33.08 -18.29
C PHE A 2 -37.91 33.31 -19.72
N THR A 3 -39.03 32.69 -20.08
CA THR A 3 -39.67 32.86 -21.39
C THR A 3 -41.02 33.52 -21.18
N ALA A 4 -41.30 34.55 -21.98
CA ALA A 4 -42.60 35.20 -22.06
C ALA A 4 -43.23 34.89 -23.42
N ALA A 5 -44.55 34.70 -23.45
CA ALA A 5 -45.27 34.36 -24.68
C ALA A 5 -45.50 35.58 -25.57
N SER A 6 -45.45 36.79 -25.01
CA SER A 6 -45.60 38.05 -25.72
C SER A 6 -44.79 39.17 -25.06
N PHE A 7 -44.70 40.31 -25.72
CA PHE A 7 -43.99 41.48 -25.19
C PHE A 7 -44.76 42.12 -24.02
N ASP A 8 -46.09 42.07 -24.04
CA ASP A 8 -46.93 42.58 -22.93
C ASP A 8 -46.79 41.72 -21.67
N ASP A 9 -46.53 40.41 -21.83
CA ASP A 9 -46.26 39.52 -20.70
C ASP A 9 -44.97 39.88 -19.97
N LEU A 10 -43.98 40.49 -20.64
CA LEU A 10 -42.70 40.90 -20.03
C LEU A 10 -42.85 42.04 -19.02
N ILE A 11 -43.87 42.89 -19.19
CA ILE A 11 -44.16 44.01 -18.29
C ILE A 11 -45.32 43.72 -17.34
N SER A 12 -45.89 42.51 -17.40
CA SER A 12 -46.91 42.07 -16.46
C SER A 12 -46.33 41.96 -15.04
N GLY A 13 -47.12 42.34 -14.05
CA GLY A 13 -46.75 42.22 -12.63
C GLY A 13 -46.31 40.80 -12.26
N ASP A 14 -47.02 39.79 -12.77
CA ASP A 14 -46.73 38.38 -12.52
C ASP A 14 -45.37 37.90 -13.07
N PHE A 15 -44.97 38.37 -14.25
CA PHE A 15 -43.66 38.03 -14.81
C PHE A 15 -42.53 38.73 -14.05
N LEU A 16 -42.72 40.01 -13.74
CA LEU A 16 -41.77 40.79 -12.94
C LEU A 16 -41.64 40.22 -11.52
N ASP A 17 -42.73 39.76 -10.91
CA ASP A 17 -42.71 39.11 -9.59
C ASP A 17 -42.00 37.76 -9.63
N LYS A 18 -42.17 36.97 -10.70
CA LYS A 18 -41.41 35.72 -10.90
C LYS A 18 -39.91 35.96 -11.10
N VAL A 19 -39.55 36.97 -11.88
CA VAL A 19 -38.15 37.36 -12.09
C VAL A 19 -37.55 37.90 -10.79
N ASN A 20 -38.27 38.76 -10.06
CA ASN A 20 -37.84 39.30 -8.77
C ASN A 20 -37.72 38.22 -7.70
N ALA A 21 -38.69 37.30 -7.60
CA ALA A 21 -38.65 36.20 -6.63
C ALA A 21 -37.51 35.20 -6.92
N ALA A 22 -37.20 34.97 -8.20
CA ALA A 22 -36.05 34.16 -8.58
C ALA A 22 -34.72 34.89 -8.32
N GLY A 23 -34.65 36.18 -8.64
CA GLY A 23 -33.51 37.03 -8.30
C GLY A 23 -33.25 37.10 -6.79
N CYS A 24 -34.30 37.18 -5.96
CA CYS A 24 -34.17 37.12 -4.50
C CYS A 24 -33.73 35.74 -3.99
N LYS A 25 -34.16 34.64 -4.61
CA LYS A 25 -33.68 33.29 -4.28
C LYS A 25 -32.22 33.05 -4.68
N GLU A 26 -31.79 33.67 -5.79
CA GLU A 26 -30.41 33.60 -6.27
C GLU A 26 -29.48 34.51 -5.45
N ALA A 27 -29.95 35.70 -5.05
CA ALA A 27 -29.25 36.61 -4.13
C ALA A 27 -29.11 36.08 -2.69
N GLN A 28 -29.92 35.08 -2.30
CA GLN A 28 -29.84 34.42 -0.99
C GLN A 28 -28.94 33.17 -0.97
N ARG A 29 -28.42 32.71 -2.12
CA ARG A 29 -27.42 31.64 -2.15
C ARG A 29 -26.02 32.27 -2.10
N GLU A 30 -25.28 32.01 -1.02
CA GLU A 30 -23.84 32.35 -0.99
C GLU A 30 -23.15 31.63 -2.16
N PRO A 31 -22.32 32.32 -2.96
CA PRO A 31 -21.62 31.70 -4.08
C PRO A 31 -20.73 30.56 -3.60
N GLU A 32 -20.78 29.41 -4.28
CA GLU A 32 -19.96 28.28 -3.88
C GLU A 32 -18.46 28.63 -3.95
N PRO A 33 -17.67 28.27 -2.93
CA PRO A 33 -16.25 28.60 -2.90
C PRO A 33 -15.53 27.82 -4.01
N THR A 34 -14.75 28.55 -4.81
CA THR A 34 -13.93 28.00 -5.89
C THR A 34 -12.67 27.29 -5.35
N CYS A 35 -12.23 27.67 -4.14
CA CYS A 35 -11.08 27.09 -3.46
C CYS A 35 -11.49 26.38 -2.15
N LYS A 36 -11.67 25.05 -2.21
CA LYS A 36 -12.03 24.22 -1.05
C LYS A 36 -10.77 23.68 -0.34
N VAL A 37 -10.02 24.56 0.33
CA VAL A 37 -8.80 24.18 1.09
C VAL A 37 -8.79 24.74 2.50
N LYS A 38 -8.17 24.01 3.42
CA LYS A 38 -7.93 24.48 4.79
C LYS A 38 -6.72 25.41 4.80
N VAL A 39 -6.95 26.72 4.94
CA VAL A 39 -5.92 27.76 4.84
C VAL A 39 -6.25 28.92 5.78
N ASP A 40 -5.23 29.60 6.29
CA ASP A 40 -5.39 30.88 7.00
C ASP A 40 -4.99 32.01 6.06
N VAL A 41 -5.95 32.85 5.70
CA VAL A 41 -5.81 33.93 4.73
C VAL A 41 -5.78 35.27 5.47
N GLY A 42 -4.71 36.02 5.28
CA GLY A 42 -4.58 37.38 5.77
C GLY A 42 -4.62 38.39 4.64
N PHE A 43 -5.25 39.54 4.90
CA PHE A 43 -5.23 40.70 4.03
C PHE A 43 -4.57 41.88 4.75
N VAL A 44 -3.59 42.49 4.11
CA VAL A 44 -3.02 43.79 4.47
C VAL A 44 -3.60 44.80 3.51
N LEU A 45 -4.51 45.64 4.04
CA LEU A 45 -5.31 46.59 3.27
C LEU A 45 -4.75 48.00 3.45
N ASP A 46 -4.43 48.67 2.35
CA ASP A 46 -3.97 50.04 2.38
C ASP A 46 -5.16 50.95 2.75
N SER A 47 -4.91 51.94 3.60
CA SER A 47 -5.88 52.90 4.09
C SER A 47 -5.31 54.32 4.03
N SER A 48 -4.36 54.56 3.13
CA SER A 48 -3.73 55.84 2.88
C SER A 48 -4.68 56.86 2.24
N GLY A 49 -4.26 58.14 2.25
CA GLY A 49 -5.09 59.25 1.76
C GLY A 49 -5.44 59.20 0.27
N SER A 50 -4.65 58.51 -0.56
CA SER A 50 -4.89 58.35 -2.00
C SER A 50 -6.12 57.51 -2.31
N LEU A 51 -6.55 56.65 -1.39
CA LEU A 51 -7.65 55.71 -1.55
C LEU A 51 -9.04 56.30 -1.30
N ARG A 52 -9.16 57.60 -0.99
CA ARG A 52 -10.43 58.22 -0.56
C ARG A 52 -11.63 57.90 -1.45
N ASN A 53 -11.42 57.79 -2.76
CA ASN A 53 -12.48 57.52 -3.74
C ASN A 53 -12.60 56.04 -4.14
N ASP A 54 -11.62 55.20 -3.81
CA ASP A 54 -11.53 53.82 -4.30
C ASP A 54 -11.48 52.76 -3.17
N TYR A 55 -11.47 53.19 -1.90
CA TYR A 55 -11.38 52.29 -0.75
C TYR A 55 -12.51 51.26 -0.68
N SER A 56 -13.70 51.60 -1.17
CA SER A 56 -14.82 50.64 -1.28
C SER A 56 -14.50 49.52 -2.26
N LYS A 57 -13.85 49.81 -3.39
CA LYS A 57 -13.49 48.82 -4.41
C LYS A 57 -12.40 47.87 -3.90
N GLU A 58 -11.45 48.38 -3.13
CA GLU A 58 -10.43 47.55 -2.48
C GLU A 58 -11.05 46.57 -1.47
N LYS A 59 -12.02 47.04 -0.67
CA LYS A 59 -12.83 46.18 0.21
C LYS A 59 -13.65 45.14 -0.56
N ASP A 60 -14.24 45.51 -1.69
CA ASP A 60 -15.00 44.58 -2.52
C ASP A 60 -14.13 43.46 -3.08
N PHE A 61 -12.89 43.78 -3.51
CA PHE A 61 -11.91 42.77 -3.89
C PHE A 61 -11.54 41.83 -2.73
N LEU A 62 -11.34 42.36 -1.53
CA LEU A 62 -11.05 41.57 -0.33
C LEU A 62 -12.22 40.61 -0.03
N LYS A 63 -13.46 41.10 -0.02
CA LYS A 63 -14.68 40.29 0.20
C LYS A 63 -14.80 39.19 -0.85
N ALA A 64 -14.60 39.52 -2.14
CA ALA A 64 -14.67 38.54 -3.22
C ALA A 64 -13.57 37.48 -3.11
N SER A 65 -12.36 37.88 -2.72
CA SER A 65 -11.25 36.96 -2.46
C SER A 65 -11.55 36.03 -1.28
N ALA A 66 -12.06 36.55 -0.16
CA ALA A 66 -12.46 35.74 1.00
C ALA A 66 -13.60 34.76 0.66
N ALA A 67 -14.56 35.18 -0.16
CA ALA A 67 -15.64 34.32 -0.66
C ALA A 67 -15.09 33.17 -1.53
N ALA A 68 -14.13 33.43 -2.41
CA ALA A 68 -13.49 32.40 -3.24
C ALA A 68 -12.82 31.29 -2.40
N PHE A 69 -12.28 31.64 -1.23
CA PHE A 69 -11.69 30.68 -0.27
C PHE A 69 -12.70 29.98 0.64
N GLY A 70 -13.94 30.45 0.73
CA GLY A 70 -14.99 29.82 1.55
C GLY A 70 -14.72 29.90 3.04
N VAL A 71 -14.76 31.11 3.61
CA VAL A 71 -14.58 31.34 5.05
C VAL A 71 -15.54 30.47 5.87
N SER A 72 -14.99 29.61 6.71
CA SER A 72 -15.71 28.58 7.49
C SER A 72 -14.90 28.13 8.71
N ASP A 73 -15.57 27.51 9.69
CA ASP A 73 -14.93 27.00 10.91
C ASP A 73 -13.86 25.92 10.65
N ASP A 74 -14.14 25.04 9.69
CA ASP A 74 -13.33 23.87 9.32
C ASP A 74 -12.50 24.08 8.03
N GLY A 75 -12.88 25.03 7.18
CA GLY A 75 -12.18 25.41 5.95
C GLY A 75 -11.24 26.60 6.11
N ALA A 76 -11.42 27.64 5.29
CA ALA A 76 -10.56 28.82 5.30
C ALA A 76 -10.92 29.78 6.45
N ARG A 77 -9.91 30.42 7.06
CA ARG A 77 -10.09 31.54 8.00
C ARG A 77 -9.55 32.82 7.39
N ALA A 78 -10.21 33.95 7.61
CA ALA A 78 -9.82 35.23 7.04
C ALA A 78 -9.61 36.29 8.12
N GLY A 79 -8.53 37.07 8.01
CA GLY A 79 -8.21 38.19 8.89
C GLY A 79 -7.75 39.41 8.10
N VAL A 80 -7.84 40.59 8.71
CA VAL A 80 -7.54 41.86 8.06
C VAL A 80 -6.69 42.74 8.97
N VAL A 81 -5.56 43.21 8.44
CA VAL A 81 -4.75 44.27 9.01
C VAL A 81 -4.87 45.49 8.09
N THR A 82 -5.32 46.63 8.61
CA THR A 82 -5.35 47.89 7.85
C THR A 82 -4.21 48.79 8.24
N PHE A 83 -3.69 49.56 7.29
CA PHE A 83 -2.54 50.42 7.55
C PHE A 83 -2.62 51.77 6.85
N SER A 84 -2.05 52.78 7.49
CA SER A 84 -1.66 54.05 6.86
C SER A 84 -0.37 54.53 7.53
N TYR A 85 -0.43 55.56 8.38
CA TYR A 85 0.67 55.96 9.27
C TYR A 85 0.82 55.02 10.48
N TYR A 86 -0.30 54.48 10.98
CA TYR A 86 -0.37 53.44 12.00
C TYR A 86 -1.04 52.18 11.44
N THR A 87 -1.12 51.11 12.24
CA THR A 87 -1.71 49.83 11.85
C THR A 87 -2.75 49.37 12.84
N GLU A 88 -3.76 48.66 12.34
CA GLU A 88 -4.84 48.08 13.14
C GLU A 88 -5.09 46.64 12.70
N HIS A 89 -5.26 45.72 13.65
CA HIS A 89 -5.68 44.35 13.38
C HIS A 89 -7.21 44.29 13.39
N SER A 90 -7.80 44.81 12.32
CA SER A 90 -9.22 45.13 12.21
C SER A 90 -10.15 43.92 12.25
N ILE A 91 -9.67 42.76 11.80
CA ILE A 91 -10.40 41.48 11.88
C ILE A 91 -9.41 40.35 12.17
N LYS A 92 -9.65 39.56 13.23
CA LYS A 92 -8.87 38.36 13.57
C LYS A 92 -9.38 37.13 12.81
N LEU A 93 -8.53 36.12 12.65
CA LEU A 93 -8.86 34.89 11.91
C LEU A 93 -9.99 34.08 12.56
N ASN A 94 -10.29 34.30 13.84
CA ASN A 94 -11.35 33.63 14.60
C ASN A 94 -12.56 34.52 14.92
N ASP A 95 -12.63 35.75 14.39
CA ASP A 95 -13.77 36.64 14.65
C ASP A 95 -15.01 36.23 13.84
N HIS A 96 -14.81 35.66 12.64
CA HIS A 96 -15.89 35.31 11.72
C HIS A 96 -15.71 33.93 11.10
N THR A 97 -16.81 33.19 11.03
CA THR A 97 -16.84 31.80 10.53
C THR A 97 -17.77 31.65 9.33
N LYS A 98 -18.30 32.77 8.82
CA LYS A 98 -19.16 32.85 7.63
C LYS A 98 -18.76 34.04 6.78
N VAL A 99 -18.79 33.88 5.46
CA VAL A 99 -18.47 34.92 4.48
C VAL A 99 -19.35 36.16 4.69
N SER A 100 -20.65 35.99 4.89
CA SER A 100 -21.58 37.09 5.19
C SER A 100 -21.15 37.95 6.39
N THR A 101 -20.88 37.33 7.55
CA THR A 101 -20.46 38.07 8.75
C THR A 101 -19.08 38.72 8.62
N PHE A 102 -18.19 38.11 7.85
CA PHE A 102 -16.88 38.66 7.53
C PHE A 102 -17.01 39.90 6.64
N ASN A 103 -17.87 39.83 5.61
CA ASN A 103 -18.16 40.95 4.72
C ASN A 103 -18.74 42.16 5.48
N ASP A 104 -19.69 41.93 6.39
CA ASP A 104 -20.26 42.99 7.24
C ASP A 104 -19.20 43.69 8.11
N ALA A 105 -18.19 42.94 8.56
CA ALA A 105 -17.08 43.49 9.33
C ALA A 105 -16.12 44.30 8.45
N VAL A 106 -15.82 43.83 7.24
CA VAL A 106 -14.99 44.54 6.26
C VAL A 106 -15.63 45.89 5.88
N ASP A 107 -16.94 45.94 5.68
CA ASP A 107 -17.64 47.18 5.34
C ASP A 107 -17.51 48.25 6.42
N LYS A 108 -17.39 47.86 7.70
CA LYS A 108 -17.26 48.77 8.86
C LYS A 108 -15.85 49.34 9.06
N ILE A 109 -14.83 48.82 8.37
CA ILE A 109 -13.45 49.31 8.52
C ILE A 109 -13.34 50.74 7.98
N ALA A 110 -13.02 51.73 8.82
CA ALA A 110 -12.94 53.13 8.38
C ALA A 110 -11.64 53.44 7.63
N LEU A 111 -11.68 54.40 6.69
CA LEU A 111 -10.47 54.92 6.04
C LEU A 111 -9.64 55.75 7.03
N MET A 112 -8.35 55.45 7.15
CA MET A 112 -7.43 56.18 8.04
C MET A 112 -6.93 57.48 7.40
N GLY A 113 -6.59 57.46 6.12
CA GLY A 113 -6.36 58.63 5.26
C GLY A 113 -5.01 59.35 5.41
N SER A 114 -3.95 58.66 5.84
CA SER A 114 -2.60 59.24 6.06
C SER A 114 -1.54 58.70 5.05
N THR A 115 -0.30 58.45 5.49
CA THR A 115 0.82 57.93 4.67
C THR A 115 0.75 56.41 4.46
N THR A 116 1.66 55.82 3.69
CA THR A 116 1.69 54.38 3.36
C THR A 116 2.84 53.69 4.11
N ARG A 117 2.57 53.07 5.27
CA ARG A 117 3.55 52.32 6.11
C ARG A 117 3.35 50.80 6.07
N ILE A 118 3.71 50.19 4.94
CA ILE A 118 3.68 48.74 4.68
C ILE A 118 4.53 47.98 5.72
N ASP A 119 5.69 48.50 6.10
CA ASP A 119 6.57 47.90 7.11
C ASP A 119 5.87 47.63 8.44
N LYS A 120 5.14 48.62 8.96
CA LYS A 120 4.38 48.49 10.20
C LYS A 120 3.29 47.43 10.07
N ALA A 121 2.64 47.35 8.90
CA ALA A 121 1.58 46.39 8.65
C ALA A 121 2.13 44.96 8.68
N LEU A 122 3.26 44.74 8.00
CA LEU A 122 3.96 43.45 8.00
C LEU A 122 4.46 43.08 9.41
N ARG A 123 4.91 44.05 10.23
CA ARG A 123 5.25 43.81 11.64
C ARG A 123 4.02 43.43 12.48
N MET A 124 2.87 44.06 12.27
CA MET A 124 1.60 43.67 12.91
C MET A 124 1.18 42.25 12.52
N VAL A 125 1.31 41.89 11.24
CA VAL A 125 1.07 40.53 10.75
C VAL A 125 1.99 39.53 11.45
N GLN A 126 3.28 39.86 11.56
CA GLN A 126 4.28 39.02 12.21
C GLN A 126 4.00 38.78 13.69
N LYS A 127 3.54 39.83 14.38
CA LYS A 127 3.36 39.83 15.82
C LYS A 127 2.02 39.21 16.24
N ASP A 128 0.94 39.55 15.54
CA ASP A 128 -0.42 39.33 16.05
C ASP A 128 -1.30 38.50 15.10
N MET A 129 -1.28 38.73 13.78
CA MET A 129 -2.30 38.19 12.86
C MET A 129 -2.42 36.67 12.87
N PHE A 130 -1.31 35.97 12.62
CA PHE A 130 -1.30 34.51 12.50
C PHE A 130 -1.02 33.78 13.82
N THR A 131 -1.16 34.47 14.95
CA THR A 131 -1.01 33.87 16.29
C THR A 131 -2.21 32.98 16.63
N ILE A 132 -1.98 31.96 17.46
CA ILE A 132 -3.05 31.07 17.93
C ILE A 132 -4.15 31.86 18.65
N ALA A 133 -3.76 32.87 19.45
CA ALA A 133 -4.70 33.73 20.18
C ALA A 133 -5.68 34.47 19.26
N ASN A 134 -5.25 34.81 18.04
CA ASN A 134 -6.06 35.50 17.04
C ASN A 134 -6.56 34.55 15.93
N GLY A 135 -6.61 33.23 16.19
CA GLY A 135 -7.23 32.26 15.31
C GLY A 135 -6.32 31.57 14.30
N GLY A 136 -5.02 31.89 14.30
CA GLY A 136 -4.02 31.21 13.46
C GLY A 136 -3.85 29.75 13.86
N ARG A 137 -3.86 28.85 12.88
CA ARG A 137 -3.79 27.41 13.09
C ARG A 137 -2.37 26.88 12.85
N PRO A 138 -1.79 26.13 13.81
CA PRO A 138 -0.53 25.42 13.59
C PRO A 138 -0.66 24.42 12.43
N GLY A 139 0.39 24.29 11.62
CA GLY A 139 0.40 23.36 10.48
C GLY A 139 -0.54 23.71 9.32
N VAL A 140 -1.31 24.79 9.40
CA VAL A 140 -2.16 25.28 8.30
C VAL A 140 -1.40 26.34 7.51
N THR A 141 -1.43 26.22 6.17
CA THR A 141 -0.79 27.16 5.25
C THR A 141 -1.31 28.57 5.47
N LYS A 142 -0.39 29.54 5.47
CA LYS A 142 -0.70 30.96 5.66
C LYS A 142 -0.47 31.69 4.36
N VAL A 143 -1.51 32.35 3.85
CA VAL A 143 -1.44 33.19 2.65
C VAL A 143 -1.73 34.62 3.07
N LEU A 144 -0.86 35.56 2.70
CA LEU A 144 -0.97 36.96 3.01
C LEU A 144 -1.07 37.75 1.70
N PHE A 145 -2.21 38.39 1.48
CA PHE A 145 -2.37 39.39 0.42
C PHE A 145 -1.93 40.75 0.95
N VAL A 146 -1.05 41.44 0.24
CA VAL A 146 -0.65 42.81 0.52
C VAL A 146 -1.14 43.69 -0.62
N LEU A 147 -2.09 44.57 -0.33
CA LEU A 147 -2.66 45.51 -1.29
C LEU A 147 -2.06 46.90 -1.05
N THR A 148 -1.70 47.60 -2.12
CA THR A 148 -1.18 48.97 -2.06
C THR A 148 -1.31 49.66 -3.42
N ASP A 149 -1.62 50.96 -3.41
CA ASP A 149 -1.61 51.83 -4.61
C ASP A 149 -0.34 52.70 -4.70
N GLY A 150 0.43 52.72 -3.63
CA GLY A 150 1.62 53.51 -3.45
C GLY A 150 2.85 52.69 -3.07
N SER A 151 3.94 53.42 -2.86
CA SER A 151 5.19 52.88 -2.33
C SER A 151 5.33 53.25 -0.85
N GLN A 152 6.10 52.45 -0.12
CA GLN A 152 6.44 52.71 1.27
C GLN A 152 6.95 54.14 1.50
N THR A 153 6.38 54.82 2.50
CA THR A 153 6.85 56.14 2.95
C THR A 153 8.11 56.02 3.82
N GLN A 154 9.18 56.75 3.47
CA GLN A 154 10.46 56.76 4.18
C GLN A 154 10.44 57.73 5.38
N ASP A 155 9.67 57.38 6.41
CA ASP A 155 9.60 58.12 7.67
C ASP A 155 10.69 57.70 8.67
N VAL A 156 10.87 58.48 9.73
CA VAL A 156 11.75 58.11 10.86
C VAL A 156 11.32 56.75 11.44
N GLY A 157 12.25 55.80 11.52
CA GLY A 157 11.99 54.44 11.97
C GLY A 157 11.28 53.55 10.94
N ALA A 158 11.27 53.93 9.66
CA ALA A 158 10.83 53.06 8.58
C ALA A 158 11.82 51.91 8.37
N GLU A 159 11.30 50.69 8.37
CA GLU A 159 12.04 49.51 7.95
C GLU A 159 11.82 49.25 6.46
N HIS A 160 12.77 48.56 5.82
CA HIS A 160 12.58 48.14 4.44
C HIS A 160 11.52 47.01 4.38
N PRO A 161 10.37 47.20 3.73
CA PRO A 161 9.25 46.25 3.80
C PRO A 161 9.61 44.88 3.24
N GLY A 162 10.52 44.83 2.24
CA GLY A 162 11.07 43.58 1.73
C GLY A 162 11.86 42.75 2.75
N ILE A 163 12.50 43.39 3.75
CA ILE A 163 13.23 42.69 4.83
C ILE A 163 12.23 42.09 5.81
N VAL A 164 11.25 42.89 6.25
CA VAL A 164 10.18 42.41 7.16
C VAL A 164 9.37 41.29 6.49
N ALA A 165 9.01 41.45 5.22
CA ALA A 165 8.31 40.43 4.45
C ALA A 165 9.16 39.17 4.26
N LYS A 166 10.47 39.31 4.09
CA LYS A 166 11.37 38.15 4.05
C LYS A 166 11.29 37.36 5.36
N GLU A 167 11.27 38.01 6.51
CA GLU A 167 11.10 37.32 7.80
C GLU A 167 9.75 36.59 7.91
N LEU A 168 8.68 37.13 7.31
CA LEU A 168 7.38 36.45 7.24
C LEU A 168 7.44 35.22 6.32
N ARG A 169 8.08 35.35 5.15
CA ARG A 169 8.27 34.23 4.21
C ARG A 169 9.17 33.14 4.77
N ASP A 170 10.20 33.53 5.53
CA ASP A 170 11.09 32.62 6.28
C ASP A 170 10.37 31.93 7.47
N LYS A 171 9.12 32.34 7.78
CA LYS A 171 8.17 31.71 8.72
C LYS A 171 7.01 31.00 8.00
N GLY A 172 7.16 30.73 6.70
CA GLY A 172 6.22 29.93 5.92
C GLY A 172 4.98 30.67 5.45
N ILE A 173 4.93 32.01 5.61
CA ILE A 173 3.81 32.82 5.14
C ILE A 173 4.00 33.14 3.67
N ARG A 174 3.05 32.74 2.82
CA ARG A 174 3.04 33.02 1.39
C ARG A 174 2.55 34.42 1.14
N VAL A 175 3.43 35.34 0.74
CA VAL A 175 3.08 36.74 0.52
C VAL A 175 2.80 36.98 -0.96
N ILE A 176 1.60 37.48 -1.26
CA ILE A 176 1.15 37.88 -2.59
C ILE A 176 0.97 39.39 -2.57
N SER A 177 1.74 40.09 -3.40
CA SER A 177 1.63 41.56 -3.50
C SER A 177 0.71 41.93 -4.65
N ILE A 178 -0.25 42.81 -4.38
CA ILE A 178 -1.18 43.36 -5.36
C ILE A 178 -0.95 44.87 -5.41
N GLY A 179 -0.39 45.33 -6.53
CA GLY A 179 -0.17 46.74 -6.79
C GLY A 179 -1.28 47.33 -7.66
N ILE A 180 -1.81 48.50 -7.31
CA ILE A 180 -2.85 49.17 -8.09
C ILE A 180 -2.37 50.53 -8.60
N GLY A 181 -2.56 50.79 -9.89
CA GLY A 181 -2.26 52.10 -10.47
C GLY A 181 -0.76 52.35 -10.71
N ARG A 182 -0.43 53.62 -10.94
CA ARG A 182 0.93 54.06 -11.37
C ARG A 182 1.85 54.46 -10.22
N GLY A 183 1.34 54.55 -8.99
CA GLY A 183 2.10 54.96 -7.80
C GLY A 183 2.93 53.84 -7.16
N ILE A 184 2.79 52.61 -7.65
CA ILE A 184 3.45 51.43 -7.11
C ILE A 184 4.93 51.36 -7.51
N ASN A 185 5.76 50.86 -6.60
CA ASN A 185 7.13 50.47 -6.88
C ASN A 185 7.17 48.95 -7.08
N THR A 186 7.22 48.50 -8.33
CA THR A 186 7.21 47.06 -8.66
C THR A 186 8.40 46.31 -8.03
N THR A 187 9.56 46.95 -7.89
CA THR A 187 10.74 46.34 -7.24
C THR A 187 10.48 46.10 -5.76
N GLU A 188 9.84 47.06 -5.08
CA GLU A 188 9.41 46.91 -3.69
C GLU A 188 8.39 45.77 -3.55
N LEU A 189 7.38 45.71 -4.42
CA LEU A 189 6.37 44.64 -4.41
C LEU A 189 7.01 43.26 -4.64
N VAL A 190 7.98 43.16 -5.55
CA VAL A 190 8.76 41.92 -5.78
C VAL A 190 9.55 41.54 -4.54
N HIS A 191 10.17 42.50 -3.85
CA HIS A 191 10.88 42.22 -2.60
C HIS A 191 9.93 41.83 -1.44
N ILE A 192 8.70 42.33 -1.42
CA ILE A 192 7.65 41.96 -0.45
C ILE A 192 7.00 40.60 -0.77
N ALA A 193 6.85 40.25 -2.04
CA ALA A 193 6.27 38.97 -2.46
C ALA A 193 7.32 37.84 -2.53
N GLY A 194 8.60 38.19 -2.63
CA GLY A 194 9.72 37.23 -2.67
C GLY A 194 10.02 36.69 -4.06
N GLY A 195 9.42 37.29 -5.09
CA GLY A 195 9.53 36.87 -6.48
C GLY A 195 8.49 37.57 -7.34
N LYS A 196 8.78 37.73 -8.64
CA LYS A 196 7.90 38.41 -9.59
C LYS A 196 6.62 37.63 -9.88
N GLU A 197 6.65 36.31 -9.70
CA GLU A 197 5.53 35.41 -9.89
C GLU A 197 4.45 35.56 -8.82
N ASN A 198 4.77 36.18 -7.69
CA ASN A 198 3.84 36.44 -6.58
C ASN A 198 3.31 37.89 -6.59
N VAL A 199 3.59 38.65 -7.67
CA VAL A 199 3.16 40.04 -7.82
C VAL A 199 2.08 40.12 -8.90
N PHE A 200 0.97 40.76 -8.56
CA PHE A 200 -0.12 41.07 -9.47
C PHE A 200 -0.30 42.58 -9.52
N THR A 201 -0.51 43.11 -10.72
CA THR A 201 -0.71 44.55 -10.91
C THR A 201 -2.00 44.81 -11.66
N ALA A 202 -2.83 45.69 -11.12
CA ALA A 202 -4.05 46.20 -11.75
C ALA A 202 -3.82 47.66 -12.19
N ALA A 203 -4.34 48.06 -13.35
CA ALA A 203 -4.16 49.43 -13.83
C ALA A 203 -5.04 50.43 -13.05
N THR A 204 -6.22 49.98 -12.63
CA THR A 204 -7.21 50.73 -11.84
C THR A 204 -7.85 49.83 -10.79
N PHE A 205 -8.55 50.42 -9.82
CA PHE A 205 -9.31 49.66 -8.82
C PHE A 205 -10.48 48.89 -9.41
N ASP A 206 -11.06 49.38 -10.52
CA ASP A 206 -12.15 48.69 -11.22
C ASP A 206 -11.68 47.36 -11.82
N ASP A 207 -10.39 47.24 -12.17
CA ASP A 207 -9.82 46.00 -12.71
C ASP A 207 -9.69 44.90 -11.65
N LEU A 208 -9.65 45.23 -10.36
CA LEU A 208 -9.49 44.26 -9.27
C LEU A 208 -10.64 43.26 -9.22
N ILE A 209 -11.87 43.74 -9.41
CA ILE A 209 -13.08 42.94 -9.34
C ILE A 209 -13.49 42.33 -10.69
N SER A 210 -12.67 42.52 -11.74
CA SER A 210 -12.88 41.79 -12.98
C SER A 210 -12.73 40.29 -12.73
N GLY A 211 -13.67 39.48 -13.26
CA GLY A 211 -13.67 38.02 -13.04
C GLY A 211 -12.31 37.38 -13.37
N ASP A 212 -11.70 37.80 -14.48
CA ASP A 212 -10.40 37.29 -14.92
C ASP A 212 -9.26 37.63 -13.93
N PHE A 213 -9.21 38.84 -13.38
CA PHE A 213 -8.17 39.22 -12.42
C PHE A 213 -8.37 38.50 -11.09
N LEU A 214 -9.60 38.51 -10.58
CA LEU A 214 -9.95 37.84 -9.33
C LEU A 214 -9.67 36.33 -9.40
N ASP A 215 -10.11 35.65 -10.46
CA ASP A 215 -9.90 34.22 -10.66
C ASP A 215 -8.41 33.89 -10.80
N LYS A 216 -7.65 34.76 -11.49
CA LYS A 216 -6.19 34.60 -11.62
C LYS A 216 -5.49 34.70 -10.26
N VAL A 217 -5.82 35.72 -9.47
CA VAL A 217 -5.17 35.97 -8.17
C VAL A 217 -5.60 34.92 -7.14
N THR A 218 -6.90 34.67 -6.99
CA THR A 218 -7.43 33.69 -6.04
C THR A 218 -7.09 32.26 -6.46
N GLY A 219 -7.08 31.95 -7.76
CA GLY A 219 -6.62 30.66 -8.28
C GLY A 219 -5.13 30.43 -8.03
N PHE A 220 -4.29 31.45 -8.23
CA PHE A 220 -2.88 31.39 -7.88
C PHE A 220 -2.68 31.17 -6.37
N ALA A 221 -3.34 31.97 -5.54
CA ALA A 221 -3.27 31.87 -4.08
C ALA A 221 -3.79 30.52 -3.56
N CYS A 222 -4.87 30.01 -4.15
CA CYS A 222 -5.41 28.69 -3.88
C CYS A 222 -4.40 27.59 -4.25
N ASN A 223 -3.72 27.73 -5.38
CA ASN A 223 -2.65 26.82 -5.77
C ASN A 223 -1.45 26.90 -4.82
N GLN A 224 -1.05 28.10 -4.37
CA GLN A 224 -0.02 28.27 -3.33
C GLN A 224 -0.42 27.58 -2.02
N ALA A 225 -1.71 27.65 -1.65
CA ALA A 225 -2.29 26.98 -0.50
C ALA A 225 -2.36 25.44 -0.66
N LYS A 226 -2.66 24.94 -1.88
CA LYS A 226 -2.70 23.49 -2.22
C LYS A 226 -1.31 22.85 -2.32
N TYR A 227 -0.30 23.62 -2.73
CA TYR A 227 0.98 23.08 -3.19
C TYR A 227 2.16 23.33 -2.27
N SER A 228 1.94 23.94 -1.12
CA SER A 228 2.98 24.11 -0.10
C SER A 228 2.74 23.18 1.08
N PRO A 229 3.69 22.31 1.44
CA PRO A 229 3.67 21.70 2.75
C PRO A 229 3.81 22.81 3.81
N PRO A 230 3.16 22.70 4.98
CA PRO A 230 3.55 23.53 6.13
C PRO A 230 5.05 23.36 6.35
N GLU A 231 5.77 24.45 6.65
CA GLU A 231 7.22 24.43 6.88
C GLU A 231 7.67 23.16 7.60
N GLU A 232 8.36 22.30 6.86
CA GLU A 232 8.69 20.97 7.34
C GLU A 232 9.76 21.07 8.43
N ILE A 233 9.50 20.39 9.53
CA ILE A 233 10.40 20.30 10.68
C ILE A 233 11.72 19.68 10.21
N ARG A 234 12.85 20.33 10.50
CA ARG A 234 14.18 19.82 10.13
C ARG A 234 14.34 18.36 10.57
N GLN A 235 14.54 17.48 9.60
CA GLN A 235 14.77 16.07 9.86
C GLN A 235 16.23 15.88 10.31
N CYS A 236 16.43 15.61 11.60
CA CYS A 236 17.76 15.43 12.18
C CYS A 236 18.05 13.93 12.39
N ASP A 237 19.25 13.49 11.98
CA ASP A 237 19.72 12.11 12.23
C ASP A 237 20.16 11.99 13.70
N MET A 238 19.21 11.75 14.60
CA MET A 238 19.54 11.61 16.01
C MET A 238 20.03 10.19 16.31
N GLU A 239 21.32 10.04 16.54
CA GLU A 239 21.86 8.83 17.17
C GLU A 239 21.50 8.82 18.66
N ALA A 240 20.52 7.98 19.03
CA ALA A 240 20.16 7.57 20.39
C ALA A 240 19.99 8.70 21.44
N LEU A 241 18.80 9.31 21.43
CA LEU A 241 18.38 10.36 22.36
C LEU A 241 17.26 9.84 23.29
N ASP A 242 17.39 10.07 24.58
CA ASP A 242 16.33 9.82 25.56
C ASP A 242 15.68 11.16 25.93
N VAL A 243 14.39 11.34 25.61
CA VAL A 243 13.64 12.59 25.87
C VAL A 243 12.55 12.33 26.90
N VAL A 244 12.54 13.12 27.98
CA VAL A 244 11.50 13.07 29.02
C VAL A 244 10.81 14.42 29.13
N PHE A 245 9.49 14.43 29.03
CA PHE A 245 8.66 15.61 29.24
C PHE A 245 8.21 15.72 30.69
N GLY A 246 8.50 16.84 31.35
CA GLY A 246 7.85 17.25 32.59
C GLY A 246 6.74 18.25 32.28
N ILE A 247 5.48 17.84 32.43
CA ILE A 247 4.32 18.59 31.96
C ILE A 247 3.58 19.22 33.15
N ASP A 248 3.50 20.55 33.19
CA ASP A 248 2.76 21.30 34.21
C ASP A 248 1.25 21.09 34.05
N MET A 249 0.71 20.17 34.86
CA MET A 249 -0.72 19.86 34.91
C MET A 249 -1.38 20.51 36.13
N SER A 250 -0.79 21.56 36.70
CA SER A 250 -1.41 22.30 37.81
C SER A 250 -2.73 22.92 37.38
N SER A 251 -3.67 23.06 38.33
CA SER A 251 -4.97 23.71 38.06
C SER A 251 -4.84 25.17 37.63
N ARG A 252 -3.66 25.78 37.82
CA ARG A 252 -3.32 27.14 37.38
C ARG A 252 -2.97 27.21 35.89
N SER A 253 -2.64 26.07 35.29
CA SER A 253 -2.13 25.98 33.91
C SER A 253 -3.19 25.48 32.92
N THR A 254 -4.43 25.23 33.37
CA THR A 254 -5.51 24.61 32.58
C THR A 254 -5.83 25.33 31.27
N GLN A 255 -5.76 26.67 31.25
CA GLN A 255 -5.98 27.48 30.04
C GLN A 255 -4.93 27.23 28.93
N HIS A 256 -3.79 26.62 29.27
CA HIS A 256 -2.66 26.38 28.36
C HIS A 256 -2.53 24.93 27.91
N TYR A 257 -3.41 24.03 28.37
CA TYR A 257 -3.36 22.61 28.03
C TYR A 257 -3.54 22.33 26.54
N PRO A 258 -4.44 23.02 25.81
CA PRO A 258 -4.53 22.82 24.35
C PRO A 258 -3.20 23.12 23.63
N GLN A 259 -2.48 24.17 24.05
CA GLN A 259 -1.20 24.57 23.49
C GLN A 259 -0.10 23.56 23.83
N MET A 260 -0.04 23.11 25.08
CA MET A 260 0.90 22.06 25.53
C MET A 260 0.66 20.74 24.79
N ASN A 261 -0.61 20.34 24.63
CA ASN A 261 -0.99 19.14 23.89
C ASN A 261 -0.57 19.25 22.42
N GLY A 262 -0.92 20.37 21.77
CA GLY A 262 -0.53 20.62 20.38
C GLY A 262 0.98 20.60 20.16
N PHE A 263 1.77 21.09 21.14
CA PHE A 263 3.24 21.00 21.11
C PHE A 263 3.71 19.54 21.21
N LEU A 264 3.20 18.77 22.17
CA LEU A 264 3.58 17.37 22.38
C LEU A 264 3.25 16.49 21.16
N THR A 265 2.11 16.70 20.52
CA THR A 265 1.73 16.01 19.27
C THR A 265 2.68 16.38 18.13
N GLN A 266 2.90 17.67 17.88
CA GLN A 266 3.82 18.13 16.83
C GLN A 266 5.25 17.61 17.03
N PHE A 267 5.70 17.51 18.29
CA PHE A 267 7.02 16.96 18.62
C PHE A 267 7.10 15.46 18.36
N ALA A 268 6.07 14.71 18.75
CA ALA A 268 5.99 13.28 18.49
C ALA A 268 6.00 13.00 16.98
N ASP A 269 5.22 13.76 16.20
CA ASP A 269 5.16 13.66 14.74
C ASP A 269 6.52 13.96 14.10
N ALA A 270 7.15 15.08 14.49
CA ALA A 270 8.47 15.50 14.03
C ALA A 270 9.54 14.40 14.14
N LEU A 271 9.51 13.66 15.25
CA LEU A 271 10.54 12.67 15.58
C LEU A 271 10.21 11.25 15.14
N SER A 272 8.92 10.92 14.99
CA SER A 272 8.45 9.63 14.51
C SER A 272 8.94 9.29 13.09
N ALA A 273 9.22 10.33 12.30
CA ALA A 273 9.73 10.21 10.94
C ALA A 273 11.16 9.67 10.86
N ASN A 274 11.96 9.65 11.95
CA ASN A 274 13.37 9.31 11.79
C ASN A 274 14.21 8.80 12.98
N THR A 275 13.72 8.00 13.93
CA THR A 275 14.64 7.43 14.94
C THR A 275 14.30 6.02 15.45
N LYS A 276 15.23 5.08 15.25
CA LYS A 276 15.20 3.74 15.88
C LYS A 276 15.69 3.77 17.35
N TYR A 277 16.16 4.92 17.83
CA TYR A 277 16.88 5.04 19.11
C TYR A 277 16.33 6.14 20.04
N LEU A 278 15.15 6.67 19.77
CA LEU A 278 14.48 7.66 20.63
C LEU A 278 13.64 6.94 21.70
N ASN A 279 13.95 7.17 22.97
CA ASN A 279 13.04 6.80 24.06
C ASN A 279 12.27 8.06 24.48
N LEU A 280 10.93 7.99 24.47
CA LEU A 280 10.07 9.04 25.02
C LEU A 280 9.53 8.62 26.38
N GLY A 281 9.64 9.53 27.34
CA GLY A 281 9.00 9.46 28.65
C GLY A 281 8.21 10.72 28.93
N ALA A 282 7.19 10.63 29.78
CA ALA A 282 6.48 11.80 30.28
C ALA A 282 6.06 11.62 31.74
N LEU A 283 6.12 12.72 32.48
CA LEU A 283 5.55 12.87 33.81
C LEU A 283 4.68 14.13 33.83
N LYS A 284 3.65 14.10 34.65
CA LYS A 284 2.86 15.29 34.99
C LYS A 284 3.26 15.78 36.36
N TYR A 285 3.21 17.08 36.60
CA TYR A 285 3.54 17.64 37.91
C TYR A 285 2.60 18.78 38.35
N GLY A 286 2.42 18.86 39.67
CA GLY A 286 1.75 19.90 40.44
C GLY A 286 2.56 20.16 41.72
N SER A 287 2.00 19.98 42.91
CA SER A 287 2.75 19.86 44.17
C SER A 287 3.61 18.59 44.21
N GLU A 288 3.20 17.55 43.48
CA GLU A 288 3.96 16.30 43.30
C GLU A 288 4.17 15.98 41.81
N ALA A 289 5.13 15.11 41.51
CA ALA A 289 5.43 14.64 40.15
C ALA A 289 5.12 13.15 39.98
N VAL A 290 4.31 12.82 38.97
CA VAL A 290 3.82 11.46 38.70
C VAL A 290 4.14 11.04 37.27
N VAL A 291 4.77 9.87 37.12
CA VAL A 291 5.04 9.26 35.81
C VAL A 291 3.72 8.97 35.12
N THR A 292 3.52 9.56 33.94
CA THR A 292 2.30 9.36 33.15
C THR A 292 2.57 8.46 31.94
N PHE A 293 3.80 8.49 31.42
CA PHE A 293 4.23 7.67 30.32
C PHE A 293 5.63 7.12 30.61
N PRO A 294 5.77 5.86 31.06
CA PRO A 294 7.09 5.26 31.28
C PRO A 294 7.83 5.09 29.95
N TYR A 295 9.16 4.92 29.98
CA TYR A 295 9.90 4.59 28.77
C TYR A 295 9.33 3.33 28.11
N GLN A 296 8.93 3.47 26.85
CA GLN A 296 8.61 2.34 25.99
C GLN A 296 9.73 2.19 24.96
N SER A 297 10.08 0.94 24.62
CA SER A 297 11.20 0.63 23.72
C SER A 297 11.02 1.20 22.31
N LYS A 298 9.78 1.55 21.91
CA LYS A 298 9.40 2.43 20.78
C LYS A 298 7.97 2.94 20.97
N PRO A 299 7.70 4.25 20.99
CA PRO A 299 6.34 4.75 20.81
C PRO A 299 6.02 4.86 19.30
N ALA A 300 4.82 4.43 18.90
CA ALA A 300 4.14 5.07 17.78
C ALA A 300 3.65 6.44 18.28
N ALA A 301 3.75 7.50 17.47
CA ALA A 301 3.27 8.84 17.83
C ALA A 301 1.82 8.81 18.38
N ASP A 302 1.02 7.84 17.93
CA ASP A 302 -0.33 7.57 18.39
C ASP A 302 -0.43 7.20 19.88
N ALA A 303 0.47 6.37 20.41
CA ALA A 303 0.43 5.95 21.82
C ALA A 303 0.79 7.10 22.76
N PHE A 304 1.74 7.94 22.33
CA PHE A 304 2.09 9.16 23.04
C PHE A 304 0.92 10.16 22.97
N SER A 305 0.35 10.39 21.78
CA SER A 305 -0.81 11.28 21.59
C SER A 305 -2.05 10.84 22.38
N GLN A 306 -2.33 9.54 22.46
CA GLN A 306 -3.40 8.98 23.29
C GLN A 306 -3.16 9.19 24.79
N MET A 307 -1.90 9.21 25.24
CA MET A 307 -1.57 9.57 26.62
C MET A 307 -1.84 11.05 26.88
N VAL A 308 -1.44 11.93 25.96
CA VAL A 308 -1.65 13.37 26.13
C VAL A 308 -3.15 13.70 26.23
N GLY A 309 -4.01 13.03 25.44
CA GLY A 309 -5.46 13.17 25.54
C GLY A 309 -6.09 12.65 26.85
N LYS A 310 -5.34 11.93 27.68
CA LYS A 310 -5.78 11.41 28.99
C LYS A 310 -5.15 12.14 30.17
N LEU A 311 -4.37 13.19 29.92
CA LEU A 311 -3.81 14.02 30.99
C LEU A 311 -4.93 14.74 31.74
N THR A 312 -4.90 14.63 33.06
CA THR A 312 -5.85 15.30 33.95
C THR A 312 -5.13 16.35 34.78
N THR A 313 -5.83 17.44 35.08
CA THR A 313 -5.41 18.44 36.08
C THR A 313 -5.01 17.74 37.38
N VAL A 314 -4.00 18.27 38.06
CA VAL A 314 -3.64 17.91 39.43
C VAL A 314 -4.03 19.05 40.39
N ASP A 315 -3.35 19.16 41.52
CA ASP A 315 -3.53 20.23 42.50
C ASP A 315 -3.11 21.62 41.96
N ASN A 316 -3.18 22.63 42.84
CA ASN A 316 -2.84 24.01 42.49
C ASN A 316 -1.32 24.30 42.54
N GLY A 317 -0.49 23.27 42.74
CA GLY A 317 0.91 23.45 43.01
C GLY A 317 1.82 23.41 41.78
N ARG A 318 3.07 23.85 41.93
CA ARG A 318 4.09 23.87 40.85
C ARG A 318 5.50 23.60 41.38
N ALA A 319 5.71 22.39 41.89
CA ALA A 319 6.98 21.86 42.38
C ALA A 319 7.85 21.35 41.22
N VAL A 320 8.60 22.26 40.60
CA VAL A 320 9.51 21.92 39.49
C VAL A 320 10.71 21.09 39.95
N ASP A 321 11.16 21.29 41.17
CA ASP A 321 12.14 20.45 41.85
C ASP A 321 11.67 18.99 41.93
N ALA A 322 10.41 18.76 42.33
CA ALA A 322 9.82 17.41 42.34
C ALA A 322 9.79 16.79 40.94
N ALA A 323 9.49 17.58 39.90
CA ALA A 323 9.52 17.11 38.52
C ALA A 323 10.93 16.70 38.06
N LEU A 324 11.95 17.49 38.36
CA LEU A 324 13.36 17.20 38.02
C LEU A 324 13.87 15.95 38.75
N VAL A 325 13.58 15.83 40.05
CA VAL A 325 13.97 14.66 40.85
C VAL A 325 13.27 13.41 40.34
N LYS A 326 11.95 13.48 40.08
CA LYS A 326 11.20 12.34 39.57
C LYS A 326 11.65 11.91 38.18
N ALA A 327 12.01 12.86 37.31
CA ALA A 327 12.57 12.57 36.00
C ALA A 327 13.86 11.74 36.12
N TYR A 328 14.76 12.12 37.03
CA TYR A 328 15.96 11.36 37.31
C TYR A 328 15.65 9.96 37.82
N GLU A 329 14.86 9.84 38.88
CA GLU A 329 14.58 8.55 39.51
C GLU A 329 13.88 7.55 38.59
N ALA A 330 12.90 8.02 37.81
CA ALA A 330 12.05 7.15 37.02
C ALA A 330 12.64 6.80 35.64
N PHE A 331 13.44 7.72 35.07
CA PHE A 331 13.90 7.61 33.69
C PHE A 331 15.43 7.59 33.55
N PHE A 332 16.16 8.47 34.22
CA PHE A 332 17.61 8.60 33.98
C PHE A 332 18.50 7.80 34.95
N LYS A 333 17.92 7.22 36.02
CA LYS A 333 18.61 6.33 36.97
C LYS A 333 18.81 4.92 36.34
N PRO A 334 20.04 4.36 36.35
CA PRO A 334 20.29 2.99 35.87
C PRO A 334 19.44 1.95 36.61
N ARG A 335 18.84 0.96 35.91
CA ARG A 335 17.98 -0.09 36.49
C ARG A 335 18.75 -1.39 36.74
N HIS A 336 18.43 -2.08 37.85
CA HIS A 336 18.91 -3.43 38.17
C HIS A 336 17.84 -4.50 37.93
N ASN A 337 18.26 -5.74 37.61
CA ASN A 337 17.38 -6.91 37.47
C ASN A 337 17.31 -7.71 38.79
N GLU A 338 16.19 -8.41 39.01
CA GLU A 338 15.78 -9.11 40.25
C GLU A 338 16.70 -10.25 40.75
N ASN A 339 17.80 -10.57 40.06
CA ASN A 339 18.67 -11.71 40.39
C ASN A 339 20.01 -11.34 41.08
N GLY A 340 20.11 -10.17 41.72
CA GLY A 340 21.22 -9.88 42.65
C GLY A 340 22.64 -9.86 42.07
N LYS A 341 22.82 -9.88 40.74
CA LYS A 341 24.10 -9.54 40.08
C LYS A 341 24.01 -8.11 39.58
N SER A 342 24.86 -7.24 40.15
CA SER A 342 24.96 -5.82 39.81
C SER A 342 25.18 -5.59 38.31
N ALA A 343 24.47 -4.65 37.71
CA ALA A 343 25.10 -3.41 37.23
C ALA A 343 24.70 -2.19 38.08
N GLY A 344 25.55 -1.79 39.04
CA GLY A 344 25.46 -0.49 39.75
C GLY A 344 24.86 -0.44 41.17
N GLY A 345 25.46 -1.12 42.15
CA GLY A 345 24.95 -1.27 43.52
C GLY A 345 24.41 -0.02 44.25
N TYR A 346 23.44 -0.27 45.15
CA TYR A 346 22.82 0.73 46.02
C TYR A 346 23.85 1.57 46.80
N LEU A 347 23.70 2.90 46.74
CA LEU A 347 24.29 3.81 47.72
C LEU A 347 23.35 3.91 48.93
N SER A 348 23.81 3.53 50.11
CA SER A 348 23.09 3.78 51.37
C SER A 348 23.08 5.28 51.69
N ALA A 349 22.14 5.72 52.53
CA ALA A 349 22.06 7.10 52.99
C ALA A 349 23.38 7.61 53.59
N ASP A 350 24.13 6.73 54.25
CA ASP A 350 25.46 7.05 54.81
C ASP A 350 26.51 7.36 53.73
N ARG A 351 26.41 6.76 52.52
CA ARG A 351 27.33 7.03 51.41
C ARG A 351 27.01 8.31 50.64
N ILE A 352 25.76 8.76 50.67
CA ILE A 352 25.37 10.07 50.11
C ILE A 352 26.04 11.19 50.90
N ASN A 353 26.11 11.05 52.23
CA ASN A 353 26.81 12.00 53.10
C ASN A 353 28.34 12.01 52.88
N GLU A 354 28.93 10.88 52.49
CA GLU A 354 30.36 10.78 52.13
C GLU A 354 30.68 11.46 50.78
N ILE A 355 29.74 11.43 49.81
CA ILE A 355 29.86 12.10 48.50
C ILE A 355 29.70 13.61 48.63
N VAL A 356 28.77 14.06 49.48
CA VAL A 356 28.56 15.48 49.79
C VAL A 356 29.75 16.09 50.53
N SER A 357 30.53 15.28 51.28
CA SER A 357 31.72 15.75 52.01
C SER A 357 33.05 15.60 51.25
N GLY A 358 33.18 14.65 50.31
CA GLY A 358 34.45 14.34 49.63
C GLY A 358 34.73 15.06 48.30
N GLY A 359 33.76 15.79 47.74
CA GLY A 359 33.93 16.53 46.48
C GLY A 359 34.34 15.65 45.27
N LYS A 360 34.88 16.29 44.22
CA LYS A 360 35.16 15.70 42.88
C LYS A 360 35.87 14.34 42.88
N VAL A 361 36.65 14.02 43.90
CA VAL A 361 37.47 12.79 43.98
C VAL A 361 36.65 11.56 44.37
N GLY A 362 35.57 11.74 45.16
CA GLY A 362 34.68 10.64 45.56
C GLY A 362 33.83 10.11 44.40
N LEU A 363 33.37 11.00 43.50
CA LEU A 363 32.55 10.63 42.33
C LEU A 363 33.33 9.81 41.29
N GLN A 364 34.60 10.12 41.09
CA GLN A 364 35.40 9.53 40.01
C GLN A 364 35.72 8.05 40.24
N LYS A 365 35.81 7.62 41.51
CA LYS A 365 36.03 6.21 41.89
C LYS A 365 34.80 5.32 41.73
N VAL A 366 33.60 5.90 41.68
CA VAL A 366 32.32 5.14 41.56
C VAL A 366 31.98 4.82 40.10
N LEU A 367 32.49 5.60 39.14
CA LEU A 367 32.06 5.57 37.74
C LEU A 367 32.91 4.66 36.82
N THR A 368 33.97 4.02 37.32
CA THR A 368 34.89 3.22 36.49
C THR A 368 34.72 1.72 36.71
N ARG A 369 33.63 1.13 36.22
CA ARG A 369 33.66 -0.27 35.75
C ARG A 369 32.43 -0.68 34.94
N ASP A 370 32.75 -1.27 33.79
CA ASP A 370 32.01 -2.29 33.03
C ASP A 370 31.12 -1.85 31.83
N GLY A 371 31.56 -2.29 30.65
CA GLY A 371 30.72 -2.85 29.57
C GLY A 371 30.15 -1.87 28.56
N GLU A 372 30.35 -2.14 27.26
CA GLU A 372 29.84 -1.39 26.10
C GLU A 372 28.35 -0.99 26.21
N GLU A 373 28.07 0.20 26.73
CA GLU A 373 26.78 0.87 26.56
C GLU A 373 26.87 1.91 25.44
N ILE A 374 25.89 1.89 24.54
CA ILE A 374 25.67 2.97 23.57
C ILE A 374 25.56 4.28 24.36
N ASN A 375 26.47 5.23 24.12
CA ASN A 375 26.52 6.54 24.78
C ASN A 375 25.28 7.40 24.41
N ARG A 376 24.13 7.11 25.02
CA ARG A 376 22.86 7.79 24.74
C ARG A 376 22.87 9.21 25.30
N LYS A 377 22.50 10.17 24.45
CA LYS A 377 22.25 11.55 24.89
C LYS A 377 20.92 11.62 25.64
N ARG A 378 20.82 12.49 26.64
CA ARG A 378 19.63 12.62 27.50
C ARG A 378 19.13 14.05 27.52
N LEU A 379 17.84 14.25 27.31
CA LEU A 379 17.16 15.55 27.29
C LEU A 379 15.93 15.50 28.19
N PHE A 380 15.80 16.46 29.09
CA PHE A 380 14.59 16.74 29.83
C PHE A 380 13.96 18.02 29.29
N VAL A 381 12.70 17.95 28.88
CA VAL A 381 11.93 19.10 28.41
C VAL A 381 10.93 19.49 29.50
N LEU A 382 11.17 20.62 30.14
CA LEU A 382 10.32 21.16 31.19
C LEU A 382 9.27 22.09 30.55
N MET A 383 7.99 21.70 30.59
CA MET A 383 6.88 22.51 30.08
C MET A 383 6.18 23.24 31.24
N VAL A 384 6.14 24.58 31.18
CA VAL A 384 5.65 25.43 32.29
C VAL A 384 4.67 26.48 31.78
N ALA A 385 3.64 26.79 32.57
CA ALA A 385 2.70 27.87 32.28
C ALA A 385 2.53 28.84 33.47
N GLY A 386 3.59 29.60 33.78
CA GLY A 386 3.51 30.79 34.63
C GLY A 386 4.68 30.98 35.62
N LYS A 387 4.64 32.11 36.35
CA LYS A 387 5.78 32.64 37.14
C LYS A 387 5.99 32.04 38.52
N HIS A 388 4.95 31.52 39.16
CA HIS A 388 5.01 31.07 40.55
C HIS A 388 5.52 29.62 40.64
N LEU A 389 6.66 29.43 41.30
CA LEU A 389 7.17 28.13 41.75
C LEU A 389 6.80 27.95 43.21
N ASP A 390 6.31 26.78 43.60
CA ASP A 390 6.05 26.48 44.99
C ASP A 390 7.36 26.14 45.72
N ASN A 391 7.45 26.53 46.99
CA ASN A 391 8.56 26.44 47.95
C ASN A 391 9.46 27.69 48.05
N GLY A 392 9.53 28.22 49.28
CA GLY A 392 10.18 29.48 49.67
C GLY A 392 11.71 29.43 49.81
N LEU A 393 12.40 28.60 49.00
CA LEU A 393 13.85 28.61 48.90
C LEU A 393 14.24 28.61 47.41
N ASP A 394 14.62 29.79 46.92
CA ASP A 394 14.98 30.11 45.52
C ASP A 394 16.08 29.23 44.90
N ILE A 395 16.74 28.43 45.73
CA ILE A 395 17.97 27.71 45.44
C ILE A 395 17.70 26.28 44.93
N ILE A 396 16.55 25.67 45.28
CA ILE A 396 16.34 24.22 45.16
C ILE A 396 16.17 23.75 43.69
N PRO A 397 15.32 24.36 42.84
CA PRO A 397 15.16 23.91 41.45
C PRO A 397 16.42 24.10 40.60
N VAL A 398 17.15 25.20 40.81
CA VAL A 398 18.42 25.49 40.12
C VAL A 398 19.50 24.48 40.52
N HIS A 399 19.57 24.11 41.80
CA HIS A 399 20.48 23.07 42.27
C HIS A 399 20.13 21.69 41.71
N ALA A 400 18.85 21.32 41.66
CA ALA A 400 18.41 20.07 41.06
C ALA A 400 18.77 20.01 39.56
N ALA A 401 18.54 21.10 38.82
CA ALA A 401 18.92 21.21 37.41
C ALA A 401 20.45 21.06 37.21
N ARG A 402 21.25 21.70 38.07
CA ARG A 402 22.72 21.59 38.05
C ARG A 402 23.20 20.14 38.22
N LEU A 403 22.58 19.39 39.13
CA LEU A 403 22.89 17.97 39.32
C LEU A 403 22.59 17.14 38.05
N LEU A 404 21.46 17.41 37.38
CA LEU A 404 21.14 16.71 36.12
C LEU A 404 22.15 17.05 35.01
N TYR A 405 22.60 18.31 34.92
CA TYR A 405 23.64 18.72 33.99
C TYR A 405 24.97 18.00 34.25
N ASP A 406 25.38 17.87 35.51
CA ASP A 406 26.61 17.16 35.90
C ASP A 406 26.53 15.65 35.57
N LEU A 407 25.32 15.10 35.48
CA LEU A 407 25.03 13.73 35.04
C LEU A 407 24.86 13.60 33.51
N GLY A 408 25.13 14.67 32.76
CA GLY A 408 25.08 14.69 31.29
C GLY A 408 23.67 14.83 30.69
N ILE A 409 22.66 15.15 31.51
CA ILE A 409 21.28 15.38 31.05
C ILE A 409 21.14 16.85 30.68
N GLN A 410 20.73 17.13 29.43
CA GLN A 410 20.39 18.48 29.00
C GLN A 410 18.97 18.83 29.45
N ILE A 411 18.71 20.10 29.77
CA ILE A 411 17.37 20.58 30.11
C ILE A 411 17.03 21.73 29.16
N MET A 412 15.85 21.66 28.55
CA MET A 412 15.22 22.74 27.80
C MET A 412 13.90 23.13 28.47
N VAL A 413 13.58 24.41 28.49
CA VAL A 413 12.36 24.96 29.09
C VAL A 413 11.43 25.43 27.99
N VAL A 414 10.18 24.99 28.00
CA VAL A 414 9.13 25.41 27.07
C VAL A 414 8.02 26.11 27.84
N ALA A 415 7.91 27.42 27.65
CA ALA A 415 7.03 28.30 28.39
C ALA A 415 5.79 28.69 27.58
N PHE A 416 4.61 28.32 28.10
CA PHE A 416 3.31 28.61 27.48
C PHE A 416 2.64 29.87 28.04
N ASP A 417 3.25 30.49 29.05
CA ASP A 417 2.86 31.77 29.62
C ASP A 417 4.13 32.53 30.01
N ASP A 418 3.99 33.80 30.43
CA ASP A 418 5.11 34.58 30.92
C ASP A 418 5.73 33.91 32.15
N VAL A 419 6.99 33.50 32.02
CA VAL A 419 7.75 32.81 33.05
C VAL A 419 8.87 33.73 33.53
N GLY A 420 8.95 33.99 34.83
CA GLY A 420 9.97 34.88 35.38
C GLY A 420 11.38 34.27 35.32
N ASP A 421 12.39 35.09 35.61
CA ASP A 421 13.82 34.73 35.57
C ASP A 421 14.15 33.44 36.34
N ARG A 422 13.37 33.15 37.39
CA ARG A 422 13.51 31.93 38.20
C ARG A 422 13.32 30.66 37.37
N VAL A 423 12.30 30.61 36.51
CA VAL A 423 12.00 29.45 35.68
C VAL A 423 12.98 29.37 34.51
N THR A 424 13.36 30.50 33.92
CA THR A 424 14.32 30.53 32.81
C THR A 424 15.73 30.14 33.27
N SER A 425 16.11 30.42 34.52
CA SER A 425 17.40 30.04 35.12
C SER A 425 17.60 28.53 35.34
N ILE A 426 16.54 27.72 35.20
CA ILE A 426 16.63 26.26 35.20
C ILE A 426 17.40 25.78 33.97
N ALA A 427 17.23 26.47 32.85
CA ALA A 427 18.01 26.24 31.65
C ALA A 427 19.41 26.83 31.79
N ARG A 428 20.44 26.08 31.38
CA ARG A 428 21.84 26.50 31.44
C ARG A 428 22.14 27.70 30.54
N ASN A 429 21.44 27.80 29.41
CA ASN A 429 21.61 28.87 28.43
C ASN A 429 20.24 29.45 28.05
N GLN A 430 20.21 30.74 27.71
CA GLN A 430 19.01 31.41 27.24
C GLN A 430 18.45 30.81 25.93
N ARG A 431 19.31 30.19 25.10
CA ARG A 431 18.88 29.48 23.88
C ARG A 431 18.09 28.20 24.15
N ASP A 432 18.14 27.69 25.38
CA ASP A 432 17.44 26.48 25.81
C ASP A 432 16.05 26.80 26.38
N VAL A 433 15.66 28.07 26.36
CA VAL A 433 14.35 28.58 26.80
C VAL A 433 13.53 28.96 25.57
N PHE A 434 12.34 28.40 25.46
CA PHE A 434 11.42 28.59 24.34
C PHE A 434 10.09 29.16 24.82
N GLU A 435 9.80 30.38 24.42
CA GLU A 435 8.60 31.09 24.84
C GLU A 435 7.51 30.98 23.77
N MET A 436 6.74 29.90 23.81
CA MET A 436 5.71 29.59 22.80
C MET A 436 4.66 30.72 22.70
N HIS A 437 4.33 31.35 23.82
CA HIS A 437 3.41 32.49 23.88
C HIS A 437 3.96 33.79 23.27
N LYS A 438 5.29 33.91 23.10
CA LYS A 438 5.97 35.04 22.46
C LYS A 438 6.39 34.75 21.02
N GLY A 439 5.83 33.71 20.41
CA GLY A 439 6.00 33.39 18.99
C GLY A 439 7.17 32.48 18.65
N ASP A 440 7.79 31.81 19.64
CA ASP A 440 8.73 30.73 19.35
C ASP A 440 8.02 29.53 18.71
N SER A 441 8.66 28.95 17.68
CA SER A 441 8.08 27.88 16.88
C SER A 441 8.65 26.51 17.23
N MET A 442 7.89 25.45 16.93
CA MET A 442 8.37 24.07 16.98
C MET A 442 9.62 23.87 16.12
N LEU A 443 9.71 24.56 14.98
CA LEU A 443 10.90 24.53 14.12
C LEU A 443 12.15 25.09 14.83
N LYS A 444 12.01 26.22 15.54
CA LYS A 444 13.11 26.80 16.34
C LYS A 444 13.55 25.82 17.44
N PHE A 445 12.59 25.20 18.13
CA PHE A 445 12.84 24.19 19.16
C PHE A 445 13.63 22.99 18.61
N MET A 446 13.15 22.43 17.51
CA MET A 446 13.78 21.29 16.85
C MET A 446 15.18 21.62 16.35
N ASN A 447 15.38 22.80 15.77
CA ASN A 447 16.70 23.24 15.32
C ASN A 447 17.71 23.31 16.45
N GLU A 448 17.30 23.79 17.63
CA GLU A 448 18.18 23.88 18.78
C GLU A 448 18.53 22.51 19.35
N ILE A 449 17.58 21.56 19.35
CA ILE A 449 17.88 20.16 19.70
C ILE A 449 18.98 19.63 18.78
N CYS A 450 18.86 19.83 17.47
CA CYS A 450 19.85 19.33 16.52
C CYS A 450 21.21 20.01 16.66
N ASN A 451 21.23 21.33 16.87
CA ASN A 451 22.46 22.07 17.11
C ASN A 451 23.15 21.63 18.41
N LYS A 452 22.38 21.49 19.50
CA LYS A 452 22.89 21.16 20.84
C LYS A 452 23.54 19.79 20.91
N PHE A 453 23.01 18.83 20.16
CA PHE A 453 23.59 17.48 20.09
C PHE A 453 24.60 17.31 18.94
N GLU A 454 25.09 18.42 18.36
CA GLU A 454 26.07 18.47 17.25
C GLU A 454 25.69 17.61 16.04
N ILE A 455 24.39 17.55 15.76
CA ILE A 455 23.84 16.76 14.67
C ILE A 455 23.97 17.57 13.39
N LYS A 456 24.99 17.27 12.58
CA LYS A 456 25.18 17.92 11.28
C LYS A 456 24.04 17.55 10.34
N GLN A 457 23.46 18.56 9.66
CA GLN A 457 22.56 18.29 8.54
C GLN A 457 23.32 17.51 7.47
N PRO A 458 22.83 16.33 7.05
CA PRO A 458 23.36 15.73 5.85
C PRO A 458 22.91 16.58 4.66
N GLN A 459 23.85 17.28 4.02
CA GLN A 459 23.60 17.99 2.76
C GLN A 459 23.52 16.94 1.65
N TYR A 460 22.32 16.43 1.40
CA TYR A 460 22.07 15.52 0.28
C TYR A 460 22.03 16.32 -1.02
N SER A 461 22.75 15.83 -2.02
CA SER A 461 22.80 16.44 -3.36
C SER A 461 22.58 15.37 -4.42
N ARG A 462 22.26 15.78 -5.65
CA ARG A 462 22.11 14.88 -6.81
C ARG A 462 23.36 14.02 -7.08
N ASN A 463 24.51 14.45 -6.55
CA ASN A 463 25.81 13.80 -6.70
C ASN A 463 26.21 13.00 -5.45
N GLY A 464 25.44 13.13 -4.36
CA GLY A 464 25.64 12.41 -3.11
C GLY A 464 25.11 10.98 -3.15
N PRO A 465 25.43 10.16 -2.13
CA PRO A 465 24.90 8.81 -2.00
C PRO A 465 23.38 8.86 -1.74
N ILE A 466 22.60 8.37 -2.70
CA ILE A 466 21.13 8.28 -2.66
C ILE A 466 20.67 6.99 -3.35
N ASP A 467 19.67 6.30 -2.82
CA ASP A 467 19.05 5.15 -3.46
C ASP A 467 17.67 5.53 -4.02
N VAL A 468 17.54 5.63 -5.34
CA VAL A 468 16.32 5.99 -6.05
C VAL A 468 15.69 4.75 -6.67
N ALA A 469 14.38 4.62 -6.57
CA ALA A 469 13.64 3.56 -7.24
C ALA A 469 12.43 4.11 -7.97
N PHE A 470 12.12 3.49 -9.11
CA PHE A 470 10.98 3.80 -9.95
C PHE A 470 10.04 2.61 -9.94
N LEU A 471 8.82 2.80 -9.43
CA LEU A 471 7.73 1.84 -9.42
C LEU A 471 6.77 2.20 -10.56
N LEU A 472 6.80 1.39 -11.61
CA LEU A 472 6.20 1.66 -12.92
C LEU A 472 4.96 0.78 -13.12
N ASP A 473 3.83 1.40 -13.45
CA ASP A 473 2.60 0.65 -13.78
C ASP A 473 2.77 -0.06 -15.13
N SER A 474 2.47 -1.35 -15.14
CA SER A 474 2.54 -2.27 -16.28
C SER A 474 1.21 -3.02 -16.45
N SER A 475 0.12 -2.42 -15.97
CA SER A 475 -1.25 -2.88 -16.16
C SER A 475 -1.68 -2.86 -17.64
N ALA A 476 -2.79 -3.52 -17.96
CA ALA A 476 -3.33 -3.57 -19.31
C ALA A 476 -3.68 -2.18 -19.87
N SER A 477 -4.16 -1.26 -19.02
CA SER A 477 -4.49 0.14 -19.42
C SER A 477 -3.26 0.92 -19.86
N MET A 478 -2.07 0.53 -19.39
CA MET A 478 -0.82 1.16 -19.73
C MET A 478 -0.28 0.79 -21.12
N TYR A 479 -0.89 -0.12 -21.89
CA TYR A 479 -0.30 -0.66 -23.13
C TYR A 479 0.27 0.41 -24.07
N GLU A 480 -0.50 1.46 -24.36
CA GLU A 480 -0.07 2.55 -25.24
C GLU A 480 0.85 3.57 -24.55
N ALA A 481 0.65 3.81 -23.25
CA ALA A 481 1.38 4.80 -22.47
C ALA A 481 2.69 4.27 -21.84
N TYR A 482 2.89 2.96 -21.84
CA TYR A 482 4.01 2.29 -21.16
C TYR A 482 5.39 2.78 -21.65
N PRO A 483 5.63 2.97 -22.97
CA PRO A 483 6.88 3.53 -23.45
C PRO A 483 7.11 4.98 -22.98
N LEU A 484 6.05 5.79 -22.86
CA LEU A 484 6.15 7.18 -22.40
C LEU A 484 6.52 7.23 -20.91
N GLN A 485 5.89 6.40 -20.08
CA GLN A 485 6.24 6.27 -18.66
C GLN A 485 7.71 5.87 -18.48
N ALA A 486 8.19 4.91 -19.26
CA ALA A 486 9.58 4.45 -19.22
C ALA A 486 10.57 5.60 -19.55
N GLN A 487 10.24 6.44 -20.55
CA GLN A 487 11.03 7.64 -20.89
C GLN A 487 11.00 8.70 -19.79
N ILE A 488 9.87 8.90 -19.11
CA ILE A 488 9.77 9.81 -17.96
C ILE A 488 10.68 9.35 -16.82
N ALA A 489 10.66 8.05 -16.50
CA ALA A 489 11.56 7.47 -15.49
C ALA A 489 13.04 7.71 -15.85
N GLN A 490 13.40 7.55 -17.12
CA GLN A 490 14.74 7.88 -17.61
C GLN A 490 15.07 9.38 -17.49
N LYS A 491 14.13 10.28 -17.80
CA LYS A 491 14.32 11.73 -17.71
C LYS A 491 14.46 12.22 -16.26
N ILE A 492 13.82 11.54 -15.32
CA ILE A 492 14.03 11.78 -13.88
C ILE A 492 15.37 11.18 -13.44
N ALA A 493 15.70 9.96 -13.85
CA ALA A 493 16.98 9.32 -13.50
C ALA A 493 18.18 10.12 -14.04
N SER A 494 18.07 10.77 -15.20
CA SER A 494 19.12 11.62 -15.78
C SER A 494 19.42 12.88 -14.96
N GLN A 495 18.53 13.25 -14.03
CA GLN A 495 18.76 14.32 -13.06
C GLN A 495 19.77 13.95 -11.98
N TYR A 496 20.09 12.67 -11.83
CA TYR A 496 21.00 12.15 -10.82
C TYR A 496 22.32 11.71 -11.43
N GLN A 497 23.41 11.83 -10.68
CA GLN A 497 24.70 11.27 -11.09
C GLN A 497 24.82 9.82 -10.61
N LEU A 498 24.41 8.87 -11.46
CA LEU A 498 24.43 7.45 -11.14
C LEU A 498 25.88 6.94 -11.03
N SER A 499 26.21 6.36 -9.88
CA SER A 499 27.51 5.75 -9.61
C SER A 499 27.43 4.80 -8.42
N PRO A 500 28.38 3.84 -8.27
CA PRO A 500 28.37 2.92 -7.13
C PRO A 500 28.44 3.62 -5.76
N ASN A 501 29.11 4.78 -5.69
CA ASN A 501 29.30 5.55 -4.46
C ASN A 501 28.37 6.77 -4.34
N GLY A 502 27.83 7.27 -5.46
CA GLY A 502 26.84 8.35 -5.52
C GLY A 502 25.42 7.81 -5.62
N THR A 503 24.61 8.29 -6.57
CA THR A 503 23.22 7.81 -6.70
C THR A 503 23.16 6.40 -7.29
N ARG A 504 22.29 5.55 -6.75
CA ARG A 504 21.93 4.24 -7.29
C ARG A 504 20.48 4.26 -7.70
N ALA A 505 20.15 3.70 -8.86
CA ALA A 505 18.80 3.67 -9.38
C ALA A 505 18.27 2.23 -9.51
N SER A 506 16.96 2.05 -9.35
CA SER A 506 16.28 0.77 -9.51
C SER A 506 14.97 0.96 -10.25
N ILE A 507 14.53 -0.08 -10.96
CA ILE A 507 13.25 -0.13 -11.65
C ILE A 507 12.48 -1.33 -11.12
N VAL A 508 11.25 -1.09 -10.71
CA VAL A 508 10.25 -2.08 -10.32
C VAL A 508 9.04 -1.86 -11.22
N ILE A 509 8.53 -2.92 -11.83
CA ILE A 509 7.28 -2.86 -12.59
C ILE A 509 6.19 -3.60 -11.82
N TYR A 510 4.94 -3.16 -11.94
CA TYR A 510 3.82 -3.85 -11.30
C TYR A 510 2.59 -3.93 -12.21
N SER A 511 1.87 -5.03 -12.12
CA SER A 511 0.50 -5.20 -12.59
C SER A 511 -0.17 -6.10 -11.56
N ASN A 512 -0.78 -7.23 -11.95
CA ASN A 512 -1.19 -8.26 -11.00
C ASN A 512 -0.01 -8.80 -10.17
N ASN A 513 1.24 -8.71 -10.61
CA ASN A 513 2.39 -9.00 -9.76
C ASN A 513 3.43 -7.89 -9.91
N ALA A 514 4.36 -7.79 -8.95
CA ALA A 514 5.46 -6.83 -9.01
C ALA A 514 6.81 -7.54 -9.21
N GLN A 515 7.70 -6.93 -10.00
CA GLN A 515 9.01 -7.48 -10.36
C GLN A 515 10.10 -6.40 -10.32
N ILE A 516 11.28 -6.71 -9.78
CA ILE A 516 12.43 -5.79 -9.84
C ILE A 516 13.19 -6.06 -11.14
N GLU A 517 13.17 -5.07 -12.02
CA GLU A 517 13.78 -5.11 -13.34
C GLU A 517 15.25 -4.66 -13.30
N LEU A 518 15.57 -3.71 -12.42
CA LEU A 518 16.93 -3.24 -12.18
C LEU A 518 17.19 -3.16 -10.68
N LEU A 519 18.20 -3.86 -10.16
CA LEU A 519 18.58 -3.77 -8.75
C LEU A 519 19.38 -2.48 -8.49
N LEU A 520 19.31 -1.93 -7.26
CA LEU A 520 20.09 -0.73 -6.89
C LEU A 520 21.60 -0.94 -7.06
N LYS A 521 22.10 -2.16 -6.83
CA LYS A 521 23.52 -2.49 -7.02
C LYS A 521 23.95 -2.54 -8.50
N ASP A 522 23.00 -2.70 -9.42
CA ASP A 522 23.25 -2.83 -10.86
C ASP A 522 22.92 -1.53 -11.61
N GLY A 523 22.01 -0.70 -11.08
CA GLY A 523 21.68 0.63 -11.64
C GLY A 523 22.64 1.72 -11.18
N THR A 524 23.93 1.52 -11.42
CA THR A 524 25.00 2.45 -11.02
C THR A 524 25.55 3.29 -12.18
N SER A 525 24.95 3.24 -13.36
CA SER A 525 25.31 4.13 -14.48
C SER A 525 24.07 4.48 -15.30
N GLN A 526 24.15 5.62 -16.02
CA GLN A 526 23.06 6.06 -16.89
C GLN A 526 22.84 5.09 -18.05
N GLU A 527 23.90 4.46 -18.54
CA GLU A 527 23.85 3.48 -19.62
C GLU A 527 23.13 2.21 -19.18
N ALA A 528 23.43 1.69 -17.98
CA ALA A 528 22.77 0.50 -17.44
C ALA A 528 21.28 0.76 -17.19
N PHE A 529 20.94 1.94 -16.66
CA PHE A 529 19.56 2.35 -16.46
C PHE A 529 18.81 2.47 -17.80
N LYS A 530 19.39 3.18 -18.77
CA LYS A 530 18.83 3.34 -20.12
C LYS A 530 18.63 1.99 -20.82
N GLN A 531 19.64 1.12 -20.84
CA GLN A 531 19.53 -0.20 -21.46
C GLN A 531 18.39 -1.02 -20.86
N LYS A 532 18.16 -0.87 -19.55
CA LYS A 532 17.05 -1.56 -18.92
C LYS A 532 15.70 -0.96 -19.30
N VAL A 533 15.58 0.38 -19.29
CA VAL A 533 14.40 1.13 -19.75
C VAL A 533 14.02 0.72 -21.19
N ASP A 534 14.99 0.69 -22.11
CA ASP A 534 14.79 0.34 -23.52
C ASP A 534 14.26 -1.10 -23.72
N ASN A 535 14.43 -1.97 -22.72
CA ASN A 535 14.05 -3.39 -22.76
C ASN A 535 13.14 -3.80 -21.59
N LEU A 536 12.33 -2.87 -21.07
CA LEU A 536 11.39 -3.18 -19.99
C LEU A 536 10.29 -4.14 -20.48
N PRO A 537 10.03 -5.25 -19.78
CA PRO A 537 8.92 -6.13 -20.12
C PRO A 537 7.58 -5.45 -19.78
N PHE A 538 6.53 -5.79 -20.53
CA PHE A 538 5.16 -5.36 -20.26
C PHE A 538 4.35 -6.53 -19.71
N LEU A 539 3.67 -6.35 -18.57
CA LEU A 539 2.94 -7.41 -17.88
C LEU A 539 1.47 -7.52 -18.33
N GLY A 540 0.78 -6.39 -18.53
CA GLY A 540 -0.54 -6.31 -19.19
C GLY A 540 -1.73 -6.92 -18.43
N LEU A 541 -1.75 -6.83 -17.10
CA LEU A 541 -2.83 -7.36 -16.25
C LEU A 541 -3.44 -6.26 -15.36
N ASP A 542 -3.97 -6.57 -14.17
CA ASP A 542 -4.64 -5.55 -13.33
C ASP A 542 -3.66 -4.58 -12.65
N THR A 543 -4.14 -3.43 -12.20
CA THR A 543 -3.35 -2.44 -11.45
C THR A 543 -3.29 -2.83 -9.96
N ARG A 544 -2.18 -3.41 -9.47
CA ARG A 544 -1.96 -3.78 -8.05
C ARG A 544 -0.77 -3.05 -7.43
N LEU A 545 -0.97 -1.77 -7.13
CA LEU A 545 0.04 -0.91 -6.53
C LEU A 545 0.54 -1.43 -5.16
N ASP A 546 -0.35 -2.02 -4.36
CA ASP A 546 -0.06 -2.68 -3.09
C ASP A 546 1.06 -3.72 -3.20
N ARG A 547 1.07 -4.51 -4.28
CA ARG A 547 2.10 -5.51 -4.55
C ARG A 547 3.44 -4.86 -4.89
N GLY A 548 3.40 -3.75 -5.64
CA GLY A 548 4.57 -2.92 -5.94
C GLY A 548 5.23 -2.35 -4.68
N LEU A 549 4.43 -1.72 -3.81
CA LEU A 549 4.91 -1.19 -2.52
C LEU A 549 5.44 -2.28 -1.60
N TYR A 550 4.76 -3.43 -1.56
CA TYR A 550 5.19 -4.58 -0.79
C TYR A 550 6.59 -5.07 -1.22
N LEU A 551 6.82 -5.20 -2.53
CA LEU A 551 8.12 -5.59 -3.10
C LEU A 551 9.21 -4.59 -2.76
N ALA A 552 8.90 -3.30 -2.89
CA ALA A 552 9.81 -2.21 -2.56
C ALA A 552 10.28 -2.32 -1.10
N ARG A 553 9.34 -2.57 -0.18
CA ARG A 553 9.63 -2.72 1.24
C ARG A 553 10.46 -3.97 1.54
N LEU A 554 10.05 -5.11 1.00
CA LEU A 554 10.56 -6.40 1.47
C LEU A 554 11.92 -6.76 0.85
N ALA A 555 12.15 -6.36 -0.39
CA ALA A 555 13.33 -6.75 -1.15
C ALA A 555 14.18 -5.54 -1.54
N LEU A 556 13.62 -4.63 -2.33
CA LEU A 556 14.37 -3.55 -2.97
C LEU A 556 15.23 -2.76 -1.97
N PHE A 557 14.64 -2.30 -0.86
CA PHE A 557 15.33 -1.48 0.14
C PHE A 557 16.12 -2.28 1.20
N THR A 558 16.57 -3.49 0.84
CA THR A 558 17.46 -4.31 1.69
C THR A 558 18.93 -4.21 1.25
N LYS A 559 19.88 -4.45 2.17
CA LYS A 559 21.33 -4.41 1.89
C LYS A 559 21.72 -5.33 0.73
N LYS A 560 21.00 -6.44 0.64
CA LYS A 560 21.20 -7.52 -0.31
C LYS A 560 20.91 -7.12 -1.76
N TYR A 561 19.90 -6.27 -1.97
CA TYR A 561 19.50 -5.77 -3.30
C TYR A 561 20.12 -4.42 -3.64
N GLY A 562 21.12 -4.01 -2.86
CA GLY A 562 21.96 -2.85 -3.16
C GLY A 562 21.60 -1.59 -2.40
N ALA A 563 20.57 -1.63 -1.54
CA ALA A 563 20.23 -0.50 -0.68
C ALA A 563 21.29 -0.28 0.39
N ARG A 564 21.61 0.98 0.66
CA ARG A 564 22.66 1.38 1.60
C ARG A 564 22.05 1.85 2.91
N ALA A 565 22.69 1.51 4.02
CA ALA A 565 22.26 1.94 5.35
C ALA A 565 22.57 3.42 5.52
N LYS A 566 21.69 4.17 6.19
CA LYS A 566 21.85 5.61 6.46
C LYS A 566 21.95 6.48 5.19
N VAL A 567 21.66 5.90 4.03
CA VAL A 567 21.56 6.59 2.74
C VAL A 567 20.08 6.85 2.44
N PRO A 568 19.70 8.07 2.01
CA PRO A 568 18.32 8.39 1.68
C PRO A 568 17.75 7.50 0.59
N LYS A 569 16.47 7.18 0.71
CA LYS A 569 15.73 6.31 -0.20
C LYS A 569 14.53 7.06 -0.75
N ILE A 570 14.39 7.03 -2.08
CA ILE A 570 13.29 7.69 -2.79
C ILE A 570 12.59 6.66 -3.64
N LEU A 571 11.26 6.65 -3.61
CA LEU A 571 10.42 5.80 -4.43
C LEU A 571 9.48 6.65 -5.27
N TYR A 572 9.76 6.76 -6.56
CA TYR A 572 8.85 7.35 -7.54
C TYR A 572 7.80 6.32 -7.94
N ILE A 573 6.52 6.68 -7.92
CA ILE A 573 5.39 5.81 -8.26
C ILE A 573 4.64 6.44 -9.42
N PHE A 574 4.38 5.67 -10.47
CA PHE A 574 3.51 6.05 -11.58
C PHE A 574 2.28 5.15 -11.60
N ILE A 575 1.12 5.73 -11.83
CA ILE A 575 -0.17 5.04 -11.87
C ILE A 575 -1.16 5.78 -12.77
N ASP A 576 -1.94 5.04 -13.57
CA ASP A 576 -2.91 5.60 -14.52
C ASP A 576 -4.39 5.36 -14.15
N GLY A 577 -4.64 4.58 -13.09
CA GLY A 577 -5.98 4.18 -12.67
C GLY A 577 -6.09 3.88 -11.18
N GLU A 578 -7.25 3.34 -10.79
CA GLU A 578 -7.49 2.87 -9.42
C GLU A 578 -6.87 1.47 -9.21
N GLN A 579 -6.43 1.19 -7.98
CA GLN A 579 -6.04 -0.18 -7.64
C GLN A 579 -7.24 -1.14 -7.73
N SER A 580 -7.04 -2.26 -8.40
CA SER A 580 -8.05 -3.29 -8.72
C SER A 580 -8.64 -4.08 -7.54
N THR A 581 -8.37 -3.75 -6.28
CA THR A 581 -8.89 -4.47 -5.09
C THR A 581 -9.95 -3.68 -4.34
N LEU A 582 -10.92 -4.37 -3.76
CA LEU A 582 -11.95 -3.78 -2.89
C LEU A 582 -11.43 -3.29 -1.51
N GLU A 583 -10.19 -3.62 -1.10
CA GLU A 583 -9.66 -3.30 0.23
C GLU A 583 -8.42 -2.37 0.21
N ASN A 584 -8.63 -1.08 0.51
CA ASN A 584 -7.58 -0.07 0.65
C ASN A 584 -6.68 -0.23 1.90
N ALA A 585 -7.05 -1.11 2.84
CA ALA A 585 -6.32 -1.30 4.10
C ALA A 585 -4.90 -1.86 3.89
N ALA A 586 -4.74 -2.81 2.97
CA ALA A 586 -3.44 -3.42 2.66
C ALA A 586 -2.46 -2.42 2.02
N LEU A 587 -2.98 -1.56 1.14
CA LEU A 587 -2.23 -0.52 0.45
C LEU A 587 -1.68 0.52 1.45
N ASN A 588 -2.54 1.05 2.33
CA ASN A 588 -2.15 2.02 3.36
C ASN A 588 -1.10 1.45 4.33
N ALA A 589 -1.24 0.19 4.73
CA ALA A 589 -0.28 -0.48 5.60
C ALA A 589 1.11 -0.61 4.96
N GLN A 590 1.21 -0.91 3.65
CA GLN A 590 2.52 -0.98 2.98
C GLN A 590 3.18 0.40 2.86
N ALA A 591 2.40 1.42 2.52
CA ALA A 591 2.88 2.79 2.48
C ALA A 591 3.37 3.25 3.86
N GLU A 592 2.66 2.92 4.94
CA GLU A 592 3.09 3.20 6.32
C GLU A 592 4.42 2.53 6.69
N GLU A 593 4.62 1.28 6.31
CA GLU A 593 5.86 0.58 6.61
C GLU A 593 7.07 1.10 5.80
N LEU A 594 6.87 1.52 4.54
CA LEU A 594 7.89 2.22 3.76
C LEU A 594 8.25 3.58 4.38
N ARG A 595 7.24 4.31 4.85
CA ARG A 595 7.44 5.57 5.61
C ARG A 595 8.24 5.34 6.87
N LYS A 596 7.95 4.28 7.63
CA LYS A 596 8.77 3.88 8.79
C LYS A 596 10.21 3.58 8.40
N LEU A 597 10.51 3.10 7.19
CA LEU A 597 11.88 2.90 6.74
C LEU A 597 12.61 4.21 6.36
N GLY A 598 11.92 5.35 6.40
CA GLY A 598 12.45 6.64 5.96
C GLY A 598 12.55 6.71 4.44
N VAL A 599 11.73 5.93 3.71
CA VAL A 599 11.61 6.02 2.25
C VAL A 599 10.69 7.18 1.93
N GLN A 600 11.17 8.15 1.16
CA GLN A 600 10.38 9.25 0.64
C GLN A 600 9.60 8.78 -0.59
N VAL A 601 8.28 8.94 -0.57
CA VAL A 601 7.41 8.41 -1.64
C VAL A 601 6.90 9.56 -2.51
N MET A 602 7.15 9.47 -3.81
CA MET A 602 6.78 10.50 -4.80
C MET A 602 5.79 9.91 -5.77
N ILE A 603 4.52 10.29 -5.68
CA ILE A 603 3.44 9.68 -6.46
C ILE A 603 3.05 10.58 -7.63
N MET A 604 2.95 9.98 -8.81
CA MET A 604 2.50 10.60 -10.04
C MET A 604 1.25 9.88 -10.56
N GLY A 605 0.08 10.49 -10.34
CA GLY A 605 -1.18 10.06 -10.93
C GLY A 605 -1.36 10.66 -12.32
N VAL A 606 -1.63 9.84 -13.33
CA VAL A 606 -1.76 10.30 -14.72
C VAL A 606 -3.13 9.91 -15.28
N GLY A 607 -3.82 10.84 -15.92
CA GLY A 607 -5.14 10.58 -16.50
C GLY A 607 -6.30 10.86 -15.55
N GLY A 608 -7.52 10.61 -16.04
CA GLY A 608 -8.76 10.88 -15.30
C GLY A 608 -9.27 9.73 -14.43
N ALA A 609 -8.73 8.51 -14.62
CA ALA A 609 -9.19 7.31 -13.93
C ALA A 609 -8.52 7.09 -12.57
N VAL A 610 -7.55 7.92 -12.19
CA VAL A 610 -6.86 7.85 -10.89
C VAL A 610 -7.76 8.28 -9.73
N ASN A 611 -7.80 7.47 -8.68
CA ASN A 611 -8.50 7.80 -7.45
C ASN A 611 -7.62 8.70 -6.56
N ARG A 612 -7.93 10.01 -6.55
CA ARG A 612 -7.14 10.99 -5.78
C ARG A 612 -7.11 10.70 -4.27
N LYS A 613 -8.23 10.25 -3.70
CA LYS A 613 -8.31 9.93 -2.26
C LYS A 613 -7.43 8.74 -1.90
N GLU A 614 -7.35 7.75 -2.79
CA GLU A 614 -6.44 6.60 -2.64
C GLU A 614 -4.97 7.08 -2.62
N LEU A 615 -4.56 7.86 -3.63
CA LEU A 615 -3.18 8.34 -3.75
C LEU A 615 -2.78 9.30 -2.62
N GLU A 616 -3.70 10.14 -2.16
CA GLU A 616 -3.49 11.02 -1.02
C GLU A 616 -3.39 10.24 0.30
N ALA A 617 -4.09 9.11 0.45
CA ALA A 617 -4.02 8.29 1.66
C ALA A 617 -2.68 7.53 1.81
N ILE A 618 -2.00 7.23 0.69
CA ILE A 618 -0.67 6.60 0.69
C ILE A 618 0.48 7.62 0.71
N ALA A 619 0.24 8.86 0.30
CA ALA A 619 1.21 9.96 0.44
C ALA A 619 1.37 10.36 1.93
N TYR A 620 2.54 10.86 2.31
CA TYR A 620 2.71 11.48 3.64
C TYR A 620 1.76 12.68 3.83
N PRO A 621 1.33 13.01 5.07
CA PRO A 621 0.59 14.24 5.36
C PRO A 621 1.25 15.54 4.84
N ASN A 622 2.56 15.52 4.57
CA ASN A 622 3.33 16.63 3.99
C ASN A 622 3.94 16.32 2.60
N GLU A 623 3.76 15.11 2.06
CA GLU A 623 4.20 14.74 0.71
C GLU A 623 3.11 15.08 -0.30
N LYS A 624 3.51 15.57 -1.47
CA LYS A 624 2.58 16.01 -2.51
C LYS A 624 2.42 14.90 -3.56
N VAL A 625 1.17 14.56 -3.87
CA VAL A 625 0.83 13.78 -5.07
C VAL A 625 0.84 14.72 -6.28
N TYR A 626 1.51 14.30 -7.34
CA TYR A 626 1.59 15.03 -8.61
C TYR A 626 0.56 14.44 -9.57
N TYR A 627 -0.08 15.31 -10.35
CA TYR A 627 -1.11 14.92 -11.29
C TYR A 627 -0.81 15.50 -12.67
N SER A 628 -1.04 14.68 -13.71
CA SER A 628 -0.97 15.10 -15.12
C SER A 628 -2.19 14.57 -15.87
N ALA A 629 -2.65 15.31 -16.87
CA ALA A 629 -3.76 14.88 -17.71
C ALA A 629 -3.39 13.67 -18.58
N SER A 630 -2.13 13.59 -19.03
CA SER A 630 -1.61 12.45 -19.81
C SER A 630 -0.11 12.22 -19.59
N PHE A 631 0.39 11.05 -20.01
CA PHE A 631 1.83 10.76 -20.00
C PHE A 631 2.60 11.61 -21.01
N HIS A 632 1.95 12.02 -22.09
CA HIS A 632 2.54 12.93 -23.08
C HIS A 632 2.77 14.31 -22.48
N ASP A 633 1.77 14.87 -21.79
CA ASP A 633 1.91 16.17 -21.10
C ASP A 633 2.96 16.12 -20.01
N LEU A 634 3.00 15.02 -19.24
CA LEU A 634 4.00 14.80 -18.20
C LEU A 634 5.43 14.76 -18.78
N LEU A 635 5.65 14.03 -19.87
CA LEU A 635 6.97 13.93 -20.52
C LEU A 635 7.49 15.30 -21.00
N ASN A 636 6.57 16.15 -21.47
CA ASN A 636 6.87 17.49 -21.97
C ASN A 636 6.93 18.56 -20.87
N ASN A 637 6.48 18.27 -19.64
CA ASN A 637 6.47 19.22 -18.53
C ASN A 637 7.77 19.17 -17.71
N GLU A 638 8.82 19.81 -18.24
CA GLU A 638 10.13 19.86 -17.59
C GLU A 638 10.10 20.52 -16.21
N ALA A 639 9.27 21.54 -16.04
CA ALA A 639 9.13 22.23 -14.76
C ALA A 639 8.61 21.28 -13.67
N MET A 640 7.61 20.44 -13.99
CA MET A 640 7.08 19.46 -13.05
C MET A 640 8.10 18.35 -12.75
N ILE A 641 8.80 17.83 -13.77
CA ILE A 641 9.86 16.83 -13.58
C ILE A 641 10.98 17.38 -12.68
N GLN A 642 11.39 18.64 -12.90
CA GLN A 642 12.37 19.31 -12.04
C GLN A 642 11.83 19.59 -10.64
N ALA A 643 10.56 19.96 -10.51
CA ALA A 643 9.94 20.20 -9.20
C ALA A 643 9.85 18.92 -8.37
N MET A 644 9.51 17.79 -9.00
CA MET A 644 9.55 16.47 -8.35
C MET A 644 10.97 16.16 -7.88
N ALA A 645 11.97 16.28 -8.78
CA ALA A 645 13.36 15.99 -8.43
C ALA A 645 13.93 16.93 -7.35
N ASN A 646 13.62 18.22 -7.38
CA ASN A 646 14.14 19.22 -6.42
C ASN A 646 13.54 19.03 -5.02
N ARG A 647 12.24 18.79 -4.92
CA ARG A 647 11.54 18.60 -3.64
C ARG A 647 12.05 17.37 -2.90
N THR A 648 12.55 16.39 -3.65
CA THR A 648 13.19 15.23 -3.08
C THR A 648 14.25 15.64 -2.06
N PHE A 649 15.15 16.58 -2.38
CA PHE A 649 16.30 16.90 -1.54
C PHE A 649 16.02 17.68 -0.25
N SER A 650 14.90 18.39 -0.16
CA SER A 650 14.57 19.18 1.05
C SER A 650 14.15 18.31 2.23
N ASN A 651 13.68 17.09 1.97
CA ASN A 651 13.06 16.20 2.94
C ASN A 651 13.82 14.86 3.06
N LEU A 652 15.04 14.77 2.50
CA LEU A 652 15.84 13.55 2.63
C LEU A 652 16.41 13.47 4.04
N GLY A 653 16.14 12.33 4.67
CA GLY A 653 16.80 11.88 5.88
C GLY A 653 17.48 10.53 5.67
N PRO A 654 18.32 10.10 6.61
CA PRO A 654 18.94 8.78 6.56
C PRO A 654 17.89 7.69 6.66
N SER A 655 17.78 6.87 5.62
CA SER A 655 16.77 5.81 5.58
C SER A 655 17.34 4.49 6.12
N ARG A 656 16.47 3.73 6.80
CA ARG A 656 16.78 2.38 7.27
C ARG A 656 16.87 1.41 6.09
N ILE A 657 17.59 0.33 6.30
CA ILE A 657 17.48 -0.85 5.45
C ILE A 657 16.28 -1.65 5.99
N ALA A 658 15.44 -2.13 5.09
CA ALA A 658 14.37 -3.06 5.46
C ALA A 658 14.96 -4.28 6.17
N THR A 659 14.43 -4.60 7.36
CA THR A 659 14.77 -5.82 8.09
C THR A 659 13.60 -6.77 7.99
N ILE A 660 13.93 -8.02 7.66
CA ILE A 660 12.95 -9.08 7.47
C ILE A 660 12.41 -9.45 8.86
N SER A 661 11.17 -9.08 9.18
CA SER A 661 10.55 -9.50 10.44
C SER A 661 10.05 -10.94 10.28
N LEU A 662 10.58 -11.83 11.12
CA LEU A 662 10.19 -13.22 11.21
C LEU A 662 9.26 -13.38 12.42
N GLY A 663 8.18 -14.15 12.27
CA GLY A 663 7.26 -14.48 13.35
C GLY A 663 7.92 -15.35 14.44
N PRO A 664 7.18 -15.73 15.49
CA PRO A 664 7.68 -16.48 16.65
C PRO A 664 8.38 -17.82 16.29
N SER A 665 8.05 -18.38 15.13
CA SER A 665 8.61 -19.60 14.57
C SER A 665 9.76 -19.37 13.57
N GLY A 666 10.25 -18.14 13.42
CA GLY A 666 11.28 -17.80 12.43
C GLY A 666 10.77 -17.76 10.98
N SER A 667 9.44 -17.77 10.76
CA SER A 667 8.80 -17.71 9.42
C SER A 667 8.46 -16.28 9.01
N LEU A 668 8.64 -15.94 7.73
CA LEU A 668 8.26 -14.65 7.17
C LEU A 668 6.73 -14.45 7.21
N VAL A 669 6.24 -13.37 7.83
CA VAL A 669 4.79 -13.08 7.89
C VAL A 669 4.39 -12.30 6.63
N LEU A 670 3.50 -12.88 5.82
CA LEU A 670 2.92 -12.27 4.60
C LEU A 670 1.44 -11.92 4.87
N PRO A 671 0.92 -10.76 4.42
CA PRO A 671 -0.52 -10.50 4.40
C PRO A 671 -1.25 -11.52 3.51
N GLU A 672 -2.53 -11.80 3.78
CA GLU A 672 -3.35 -12.67 2.92
C GLU A 672 -3.37 -12.14 1.48
N GLY A 673 -3.07 -12.99 0.49
CA GLY A 673 -2.99 -12.62 -0.92
C GLY A 673 -1.62 -12.12 -1.43
N LEU A 674 -0.60 -12.07 -0.56
CA LEU A 674 0.79 -11.75 -0.90
C LEU A 674 1.68 -13.01 -0.75
N ASN A 675 2.50 -13.28 -1.77
CA ASN A 675 3.29 -14.53 -1.91
C ASN A 675 4.78 -14.28 -1.61
N THR A 676 5.50 -15.27 -1.04
CA THR A 676 6.96 -15.30 -0.82
C THR A 676 7.79 -15.09 -2.10
N ASN A 677 7.16 -15.00 -3.27
CA ASN A 677 7.80 -14.78 -4.57
C ASN A 677 8.26 -13.41 -4.94
N ILE A 678 7.68 -12.46 -4.26
CA ILE A 678 8.06 -11.08 -4.38
C ILE A 678 9.46 -10.92 -3.74
N LEU A 679 9.98 -11.95 -3.07
CA LEU A 679 11.37 -12.00 -2.63
C LEU A 679 12.28 -12.57 -3.72
N PRO A 680 13.40 -11.89 -4.05
CA PRO A 680 14.35 -12.44 -4.99
C PRO A 680 14.99 -13.71 -4.41
N SER A 681 15.45 -14.58 -5.30
CA SER A 681 15.75 -16.02 -5.08
C SER A 681 16.63 -16.34 -3.87
N GLU A 682 17.38 -15.38 -3.37
CA GLU A 682 18.29 -15.55 -2.26
C GLU A 682 17.59 -15.33 -0.90
N LEU A 683 16.47 -14.61 -0.82
CA LEU A 683 15.66 -14.40 0.40
C LEU A 683 14.73 -15.60 0.67
N LYS A 684 14.53 -16.44 -0.35
CA LYS A 684 13.94 -17.79 -0.26
C LYS A 684 14.85 -18.78 0.50
N ARG A 685 16.12 -18.43 0.69
CA ARG A 685 17.05 -19.11 1.61
C ARG A 685 17.03 -18.34 2.94
N GLY A 686 16.07 -18.64 3.80
CA GLY A 686 16.04 -18.06 5.14
C GLY A 686 17.24 -18.50 6.00
N PRO A 687 17.44 -17.93 7.20
CA PRO A 687 18.54 -18.26 8.13
C PRO A 687 18.65 -19.76 8.47
N VAL A 688 17.55 -20.50 8.32
CA VAL A 688 17.51 -21.96 8.47
C VAL A 688 18.39 -22.67 7.42
N ALA A 689 18.48 -22.12 6.20
CA ALA A 689 19.33 -22.68 5.14
C ALA A 689 20.83 -22.51 5.42
N ASP A 690 21.26 -21.47 6.14
CA ASP A 690 22.67 -21.30 6.52
C ASP A 690 23.06 -22.27 7.65
N ALA A 691 22.17 -22.53 8.61
CA ALA A 691 22.38 -23.55 9.63
C ALA A 691 22.38 -24.98 9.03
N VAL A 692 21.43 -25.28 8.13
CA VAL A 692 21.35 -26.59 7.46
C VAL A 692 22.50 -26.78 6.47
N SER A 693 22.92 -25.74 5.73
CA SER A 693 24.07 -25.81 4.81
C SER A 693 25.39 -26.00 5.55
N GLN A 694 25.59 -25.36 6.71
CA GLN A 694 26.74 -25.60 7.58
C GLN A 694 26.74 -27.03 8.15
N GLN A 695 25.58 -27.57 8.53
CA GLN A 695 25.46 -28.96 8.99
C GLN A 695 25.65 -29.98 7.85
N ILE A 696 25.27 -29.66 6.61
CA ILE A 696 25.55 -30.48 5.42
C ILE A 696 27.06 -30.51 5.12
N HIS A 697 27.76 -29.37 5.22
CA HIS A 697 29.21 -29.30 5.04
C HIS A 697 29.95 -30.09 6.14
N LEU A 698 29.48 -30.00 7.39
CA LEU A 698 30.01 -30.80 8.51
C LEU A 698 29.76 -32.30 8.31
N LEU A 699 28.56 -32.70 7.89
CA LEU A 699 28.23 -34.10 7.59
C LEU A 699 29.12 -34.67 6.49
N LEU A 700 29.33 -33.92 5.40
CA LEU A 700 30.21 -34.33 4.30
C LEU A 700 31.68 -34.39 4.72
N ALA A 701 32.14 -33.47 5.58
CA ALA A 701 33.50 -33.48 6.12
C ALA A 701 33.75 -34.69 7.04
N LEU A 702 32.80 -35.03 7.92
CA LEU A 702 32.86 -36.19 8.82
C LEU A 702 32.80 -37.53 8.06
N LEU A 703 32.02 -37.60 6.98
CA LEU A 703 32.00 -38.77 6.09
C LEU A 703 33.31 -38.92 5.31
N LYS A 704 33.91 -37.80 4.86
CA LYS A 704 35.21 -37.80 4.17
C LYS A 704 36.39 -38.11 5.10
N SER A 705 36.27 -37.84 6.40
CA SER A 705 37.30 -38.16 7.39
C SER A 705 37.29 -39.64 7.82
N GLY A 706 36.42 -40.48 7.25
CA GLY A 706 36.35 -41.91 7.56
C GLY A 706 35.64 -42.26 8.87
N MET A 707 34.91 -41.31 9.48
CA MET A 707 34.22 -41.54 10.75
C MET A 707 33.04 -42.54 10.58
N PRO A 708 32.84 -43.50 11.51
CA PRO A 708 31.79 -44.51 11.39
C PRO A 708 30.38 -43.90 11.28
N ALA A 709 29.58 -44.42 10.34
CA ALA A 709 28.27 -43.86 9.97
C ALA A 709 27.27 -43.89 11.15
N ASP A 710 27.39 -44.85 12.06
CA ASP A 710 26.55 -44.96 13.26
C ASP A 710 26.84 -43.85 14.29
N ILE A 711 28.10 -43.43 14.43
CA ILE A 711 28.52 -42.31 15.30
C ILE A 711 28.04 -40.99 14.72
N ILE A 712 28.23 -40.78 13.42
CA ILE A 712 27.71 -39.61 12.70
C ILE A 712 26.18 -39.53 12.84
N THR A 713 25.50 -40.65 12.68
CA THR A 713 24.03 -40.73 12.79
C THR A 713 23.55 -40.40 14.21
N ARG A 714 24.21 -40.89 15.26
CA ARG A 714 23.88 -40.52 16.66
C ARG A 714 24.15 -39.06 16.94
N TYR A 715 25.25 -38.51 16.44
CA TYR A 715 25.61 -37.10 16.60
C TYR A 715 24.49 -36.20 16.04
N PHE A 716 24.10 -36.36 14.78
CA PHE A 716 23.03 -35.55 14.17
C PHE A 716 21.61 -35.89 14.68
N SER A 717 21.36 -37.12 15.15
CA SER A 717 20.09 -37.48 15.82
C SER A 717 19.95 -36.82 17.18
N SER A 718 21.04 -36.75 17.96
CA SER A 718 21.06 -36.10 19.29
C SER A 718 20.85 -34.59 19.22
N GLN A 719 21.21 -33.98 18.08
CA GLN A 719 20.97 -32.57 17.78
C GLN A 719 19.58 -32.32 17.16
N GLY A 720 18.77 -33.36 16.95
CA GLY A 720 17.44 -33.27 16.34
C GLY A 720 17.42 -32.88 14.85
N SER A 721 18.58 -32.80 14.19
CA SER A 721 18.69 -32.22 12.84
C SER A 721 18.73 -33.25 11.69
N LEU A 722 18.80 -34.54 12.02
CA LEU A 722 18.84 -35.62 11.03
C LEU A 722 17.61 -35.68 10.09
N PRO A 723 16.35 -35.48 10.55
CA PRO A 723 15.19 -35.47 9.66
C PRO A 723 15.22 -34.31 8.64
N SER A 724 15.69 -33.14 9.07
CA SER A 724 15.79 -31.94 8.23
C SER A 724 16.93 -32.03 7.20
N LEU A 725 18.04 -32.71 7.55
CA LEU A 725 19.17 -32.97 6.64
C LEU A 725 18.79 -33.90 5.48
N LEU A 726 17.96 -34.91 5.73
CA LEU A 726 17.50 -35.88 4.72
C LEU A 726 16.51 -35.27 3.71
N GLN A 727 15.86 -34.16 4.05
CA GLN A 727 14.86 -33.48 3.22
C GLN A 727 15.47 -32.57 2.13
N TYR A 728 16.73 -32.14 2.28
CA TYR A 728 17.28 -30.98 1.54
C TYR A 728 18.21 -31.29 0.36
N HIS A 729 18.55 -32.56 0.05
CA HIS A 729 19.55 -32.84 -0.99
C HIS A 729 19.04 -33.66 -2.19
N ARG A 730 19.21 -33.11 -3.40
CA ARG A 730 18.88 -33.77 -4.69
C ARG A 730 19.84 -34.91 -5.10
N GLN A 731 20.95 -35.15 -4.40
CA GLN A 731 21.92 -36.22 -4.73
C GLN A 731 21.86 -37.41 -3.76
N LEU A 732 20.67 -37.98 -3.57
CA LEU A 732 20.41 -39.00 -2.54
C LEU A 732 20.99 -40.40 -2.80
N THR A 733 21.64 -40.69 -3.93
CA THR A 733 22.10 -42.06 -4.21
C THR A 733 23.35 -42.46 -3.40
N TYR A 734 24.28 -41.54 -3.15
CA TYR A 734 25.54 -41.84 -2.45
C TYR A 734 25.36 -41.98 -0.93
N ILE A 735 24.52 -41.13 -0.34
CA ILE A 735 24.28 -41.06 1.11
C ILE A 735 23.33 -42.17 1.57
N LEU A 736 22.24 -42.45 0.83
CA LEU A 736 21.29 -43.51 1.19
C LEU A 736 21.92 -44.90 1.21
N ASN A 737 22.92 -45.17 0.37
CA ASN A 737 23.57 -46.47 0.31
C ASN A 737 24.42 -46.80 1.55
N LYS A 738 24.90 -45.78 2.27
CA LYS A 738 25.76 -45.91 3.47
C LYS A 738 25.01 -45.86 4.80
N LEU A 739 23.69 -45.59 4.80
CA LEU A 739 22.85 -45.53 6.01
C LEU A 739 22.26 -46.90 6.39
N SER A 740 21.90 -47.06 7.67
CA SER A 740 21.39 -48.32 8.23
C SER A 740 20.05 -48.75 7.60
N PRO A 741 19.73 -50.07 7.57
CA PRO A 741 18.55 -50.60 6.86
C PRO A 741 17.21 -50.02 7.33
N SER A 742 17.07 -49.73 8.62
CA SER A 742 15.84 -49.17 9.20
C SER A 742 15.50 -47.79 8.64
N LEU A 743 16.51 -46.96 8.33
CA LEU A 743 16.35 -45.63 7.75
C LEU A 743 16.11 -45.63 6.24
N LYS A 744 16.54 -46.68 5.52
CA LYS A 744 16.21 -46.87 4.09
C LYS A 744 14.70 -47.10 3.87
N SER A 745 14.01 -47.70 4.85
CA SER A 745 12.56 -47.89 4.79
C SER A 745 11.78 -46.58 4.94
N TYR A 746 12.31 -45.64 5.74
CA TYR A 746 11.69 -44.35 6.02
C TYR A 746 11.67 -43.44 4.77
N GLY A 747 12.75 -43.42 3.98
CA GLY A 747 12.87 -42.62 2.75
C GLY A 747 11.96 -43.03 1.59
N LYS A 748 11.56 -44.31 1.52
CA LYS A 748 10.63 -44.80 0.48
C LYS A 748 9.18 -44.40 0.75
N SER A 749 8.78 -44.27 2.01
CA SER A 749 7.43 -43.80 2.36
C SER A 749 7.23 -42.31 2.03
N PHE A 750 8.30 -41.51 2.09
CA PHE A 750 8.24 -40.05 1.95
C PHE A 750 8.05 -39.56 0.50
N GLN A 751 8.58 -40.27 -0.51
CA GLN A 751 8.41 -39.90 -1.94
C GLN A 751 6.95 -40.00 -2.43
N SER A 752 6.12 -40.83 -1.79
CA SER A 752 4.70 -40.98 -2.14
C SER A 752 3.79 -39.92 -1.49
N ILE A 753 4.25 -39.28 -0.42
CA ILE A 753 3.47 -38.33 0.39
C ILE A 753 3.75 -36.87 -0.02
N GLN A 754 4.85 -36.60 -0.72
CA GLN A 754 5.34 -35.23 -1.00
C GLN A 754 4.75 -34.52 -2.25
N SER A 755 4.07 -35.23 -3.16
CA SER A 755 3.56 -34.65 -4.42
C SER A 755 2.32 -33.74 -4.27
N CYS A 756 1.74 -33.70 -3.07
CA CYS A 756 0.51 -32.97 -2.79
C CYS A 756 0.57 -32.12 -1.49
N SER A 757 1.46 -32.47 -0.56
CA SER A 757 1.58 -31.80 0.75
C SER A 757 2.67 -30.71 0.80
N SER A 758 3.36 -30.46 -0.31
CA SER A 758 4.37 -29.39 -0.42
C SER A 758 4.10 -28.37 -1.54
N MET A 759 2.99 -28.50 -2.27
CA MET A 759 2.56 -27.46 -3.20
C MET A 759 1.74 -26.43 -2.43
N ALA A 760 2.40 -25.63 -1.60
CA ALA A 760 1.86 -24.32 -1.29
C ALA A 760 1.62 -23.63 -2.64
N ALA A 761 0.40 -23.10 -2.83
CA ALA A 761 -0.01 -22.27 -3.98
C ALA A 761 1.00 -21.15 -4.31
N ASN A 762 1.94 -20.90 -3.40
CA ASN A 762 3.08 -20.03 -3.57
C ASN A 762 4.08 -20.50 -4.64
N SER A 763 4.50 -21.78 -4.68
CA SER A 763 5.61 -22.34 -5.53
C SER A 763 5.39 -22.34 -7.05
N VAL A 764 4.31 -21.71 -7.47
CA VAL A 764 3.60 -21.96 -8.71
C VAL A 764 3.45 -20.64 -9.49
N LEU A 765 3.19 -19.55 -8.76
CA LEU A 765 3.39 -18.18 -9.24
C LEU A 765 4.88 -17.77 -9.23
N ASP A 766 5.75 -18.49 -8.51
CA ASP A 766 7.23 -18.31 -8.43
C ASP A 766 7.90 -18.38 -9.80
N ARG A 767 7.28 -19.17 -10.64
CA ARG A 767 7.92 -19.89 -11.72
C ARG A 767 7.36 -19.47 -13.07
N ALA A 768 6.16 -18.90 -13.04
CA ALA A 768 5.56 -18.16 -14.14
C ALA A 768 6.35 -16.96 -14.65
N PHE A 769 7.16 -16.39 -13.77
CA PHE A 769 7.74 -15.05 -13.96
C PHE A 769 9.25 -15.01 -13.70
N GLY A 770 9.91 -16.16 -13.60
CA GLY A 770 11.38 -16.22 -13.59
C GLY A 770 11.93 -15.94 -14.98
N LYS A 771 12.91 -15.04 -15.09
CA LYS A 771 13.59 -14.61 -16.33
C LYS A 771 13.68 -15.72 -17.39
N HIS A 772 12.81 -15.63 -18.39
CA HIS A 772 13.04 -16.20 -19.71
C HIS A 772 13.20 -15.03 -20.67
N GLU A 773 14.29 -15.05 -21.43
CA GLU A 773 14.58 -14.07 -22.47
C GLU A 773 13.36 -13.83 -23.37
N ALA A 774 13.06 -12.56 -23.63
CA ALA A 774 12.10 -12.00 -24.60
C ALA A 774 11.11 -13.01 -25.23
N ASN A 775 9.84 -12.95 -24.83
CA ASN A 775 8.86 -14.02 -25.04
C ASN A 775 8.54 -14.37 -26.51
N LYS A 776 9.30 -15.33 -27.04
CA LYS A 776 8.98 -16.15 -28.22
C LYS A 776 8.08 -17.36 -27.86
N TYR A 777 7.68 -17.51 -26.59
CA TYR A 777 7.12 -18.76 -26.04
C TYR A 777 5.77 -18.64 -25.29
N LEU A 778 5.18 -17.45 -25.15
CA LEU A 778 3.89 -17.25 -24.44
C LEU A 778 2.63 -17.48 -25.30
N ASP A 779 2.82 -17.72 -26.59
CA ASP A 779 1.78 -17.77 -27.63
C ASP A 779 0.57 -18.66 -27.29
N LEU A 780 0.82 -19.85 -26.72
CA LEU A 780 -0.23 -20.84 -26.41
C LEU A 780 -1.15 -20.39 -25.26
N LEU A 781 -0.58 -19.79 -24.20
CA LEU A 781 -1.35 -19.28 -23.06
C LEU A 781 -2.02 -17.95 -23.39
N THR A 782 -1.37 -17.10 -24.20
CA THR A 782 -1.97 -15.86 -24.71
C THR A 782 -3.19 -16.17 -25.58
N LEU A 783 -3.07 -17.13 -26.51
CA LEU A 783 -4.17 -17.53 -27.38
C LEU A 783 -5.33 -18.14 -26.57
N ALA A 784 -5.04 -18.88 -25.49
CA ALA A 784 -6.06 -19.38 -24.57
C ALA A 784 -6.87 -18.26 -23.89
N ARG A 785 -6.22 -17.17 -23.46
CA ARG A 785 -6.92 -16.00 -22.89
C ARG A 785 -7.78 -15.27 -23.91
N GLN A 786 -7.25 -15.07 -25.13
CA GLN A 786 -7.97 -14.42 -26.23
C GLN A 786 -9.27 -15.15 -26.60
N ASN A 787 -9.35 -16.46 -26.32
CA ASN A 787 -10.52 -17.28 -26.57
C ASN A 787 -11.37 -17.53 -25.30
N GLY A 788 -11.28 -16.64 -24.31
CA GLY A 788 -12.14 -16.61 -23.13
C GLY A 788 -11.75 -17.59 -22.02
N GLY A 789 -10.51 -18.11 -22.02
CA GLY A 789 -10.00 -19.03 -21.01
C GLY A 789 -9.19 -18.37 -19.88
N ASN A 790 -9.55 -17.16 -19.43
CA ASN A 790 -8.75 -16.42 -18.46
C ASN A 790 -8.60 -17.15 -17.13
N THR A 791 -9.73 -17.57 -16.56
CA THR A 791 -9.83 -18.34 -15.32
C THR A 791 -9.04 -19.63 -15.42
N PHE A 792 -9.11 -20.32 -16.56
CA PHE A 792 -8.35 -21.54 -16.80
C PHE A 792 -6.84 -21.29 -16.79
N VAL A 793 -6.37 -20.24 -17.48
CA VAL A 793 -4.95 -19.87 -17.52
C VAL A 793 -4.46 -19.42 -16.14
N ASP A 794 -5.29 -18.69 -15.38
CA ASP A 794 -4.98 -18.33 -13.99
C ASP A 794 -4.84 -19.56 -13.11
N LEU A 795 -5.70 -20.58 -13.27
CA LEU A 795 -5.61 -21.84 -12.54
C LEU A 795 -4.40 -22.68 -12.96
N LEU A 796 -4.01 -22.67 -14.24
CA LEU A 796 -2.76 -23.30 -14.70
C LEU A 796 -1.54 -22.64 -14.05
N TRP A 797 -1.55 -21.31 -13.94
CA TRP A 797 -0.54 -20.54 -13.23
C TRP A 797 -0.60 -20.67 -11.72
N ALA A 798 -1.76 -20.98 -11.13
CA ALA A 798 -1.98 -21.21 -9.70
C ALA A 798 -1.74 -22.66 -9.27
N THR A 799 -1.60 -23.59 -10.22
CA THR A 799 -1.17 -24.99 -9.96
C THR A 799 0.23 -25.34 -10.46
N GLY A 800 0.86 -24.49 -11.28
CA GLY A 800 2.28 -24.61 -11.69
C GLY A 800 2.44 -25.34 -13.02
N LEU A 801 1.32 -25.61 -13.68
CA LEU A 801 1.26 -26.32 -14.95
C LEU A 801 1.59 -25.40 -16.13
N ALA A 802 1.32 -24.11 -16.02
CA ALA A 802 1.68 -23.15 -17.06
C ALA A 802 3.20 -23.01 -17.23
N GLU A 803 4.00 -23.12 -16.16
CA GLU A 803 5.47 -23.19 -16.29
C GLU A 803 5.90 -24.49 -16.99
N ASP A 804 5.33 -25.64 -16.57
CA ASP A 804 5.59 -26.94 -17.20
C ASP A 804 5.31 -26.86 -18.72
N LEU A 805 4.27 -26.12 -19.13
CA LEU A 805 3.90 -25.91 -20.54
C LEU A 805 4.84 -24.95 -21.29
N VAL A 806 5.20 -23.80 -20.68
CA VAL A 806 6.04 -22.76 -21.32
C VAL A 806 7.49 -23.22 -21.48
N THR A 807 8.03 -23.89 -20.45
CA THR A 807 9.41 -24.37 -20.42
C THR A 807 9.62 -25.65 -21.21
N SER A 808 8.54 -26.40 -21.47
CA SER A 808 8.67 -27.63 -22.22
C SER A 808 9.08 -27.38 -23.68
N PRO A 809 10.06 -28.14 -24.19
CA PRO A 809 10.41 -28.12 -25.61
C PRO A 809 9.39 -28.86 -26.47
N ALA A 810 8.49 -29.65 -25.86
CA ALA A 810 7.46 -30.38 -26.58
C ALA A 810 6.26 -29.49 -26.89
N ASP A 811 5.62 -29.73 -28.03
CA ASP A 811 4.32 -29.15 -28.32
C ASP A 811 3.24 -29.71 -27.38
N HIS A 812 2.22 -28.90 -27.08
CA HIS A 812 1.05 -29.31 -26.29
C HIS A 812 -0.25 -28.89 -26.96
N THR A 813 -1.32 -29.61 -26.65
CA THR A 813 -2.68 -29.20 -26.98
C THR A 813 -3.40 -28.84 -25.68
N LEU A 814 -3.97 -27.63 -25.61
CA LEU A 814 -4.80 -27.22 -24.47
C LEU A 814 -6.28 -27.35 -24.84
N ILE A 815 -7.03 -28.02 -23.99
CA ILE A 815 -8.48 -28.07 -24.07
C ILE A 815 -9.00 -27.07 -23.06
N ILE A 816 -9.46 -25.92 -23.53
CA ILE A 816 -9.74 -24.75 -22.72
C ILE A 816 -11.23 -24.59 -22.45
N PRO A 817 -11.67 -24.71 -21.19
CA PRO A 817 -12.98 -24.23 -20.77
C PRO A 817 -13.00 -22.71 -20.77
N THR A 818 -14.05 -22.12 -21.33
CA THR A 818 -14.27 -20.67 -21.22
C THR A 818 -14.59 -20.24 -19.78
N ASP A 819 -14.47 -18.95 -19.48
CA ASP A 819 -14.79 -18.39 -18.15
C ASP A 819 -16.25 -18.64 -17.72
N GLU A 820 -17.16 -18.74 -18.68
CA GLU A 820 -18.56 -19.09 -18.44
C GLU A 820 -18.73 -20.50 -17.85
N VAL A 821 -17.87 -21.45 -18.23
CA VAL A 821 -17.85 -22.79 -17.63
C VAL A 821 -17.67 -22.70 -16.12
N PHE A 822 -16.67 -21.94 -15.67
CA PHE A 822 -16.34 -21.81 -14.25
C PHE A 822 -17.43 -21.10 -13.46
N LYS A 823 -18.06 -20.09 -14.07
CA LYS A 823 -19.18 -19.35 -13.48
C LYS A 823 -20.40 -20.24 -13.22
N ASN A 824 -20.64 -21.21 -14.11
CA ASN A 824 -21.82 -22.07 -14.08
C ASN A 824 -21.57 -23.43 -13.40
N LEU A 825 -20.46 -23.61 -12.68
CA LEU A 825 -20.17 -24.88 -12.00
C LEU A 825 -21.12 -25.12 -10.81
N PRO A 826 -21.62 -26.35 -10.62
CA PRO A 826 -22.36 -26.74 -9.41
C PRO A 826 -21.56 -26.51 -8.12
N GLU A 827 -22.22 -26.05 -7.06
CA GLU A 827 -21.57 -25.66 -5.79
C GLU A 827 -20.75 -26.79 -5.16
N ASN A 828 -21.25 -28.03 -5.21
CA ASN A 828 -20.54 -29.21 -4.72
C ASN A 828 -19.21 -29.45 -5.47
N LEU A 829 -19.19 -29.18 -6.78
CA LEU A 829 -18.00 -29.30 -7.60
C LEU A 829 -17.04 -28.14 -7.36
N GLN A 830 -17.53 -26.91 -7.20
CA GLN A 830 -16.71 -25.77 -6.79
C GLN A 830 -15.99 -26.06 -5.46
N LYS A 831 -16.71 -26.60 -4.46
CA LYS A 831 -16.12 -27.00 -3.17
C LYS A 831 -15.02 -28.05 -3.34
N LYS A 832 -15.21 -29.01 -4.24
CA LYS A 832 -14.22 -30.05 -4.53
C LYS A 832 -12.98 -29.51 -5.25
N LEU A 833 -13.16 -28.53 -6.15
CA LEU A 833 -12.06 -27.86 -6.86
C LEU A 833 -11.24 -26.92 -5.98
N ARG A 834 -11.67 -26.62 -4.74
CA ARG A 834 -10.84 -25.93 -3.73
C ARG A 834 -9.68 -26.80 -3.22
N ASP A 835 -9.75 -28.12 -3.40
CA ASP A 835 -8.63 -29.01 -3.14
C ASP A 835 -7.59 -28.86 -4.26
N THR A 836 -6.42 -28.29 -3.94
CA THR A 836 -5.34 -28.01 -4.90
C THR A 836 -4.87 -29.26 -5.66
N CYS A 837 -4.90 -30.43 -5.02
CA CYS A 837 -4.50 -31.68 -5.65
C CYS A 837 -5.55 -32.21 -6.62
N TYR A 838 -6.82 -32.09 -6.25
CA TYR A 838 -7.91 -32.40 -7.15
C TYR A 838 -7.92 -31.43 -8.34
N LEU A 839 -7.75 -30.13 -8.09
CA LEU A 839 -7.66 -29.10 -9.12
C LEU A 839 -6.49 -29.35 -10.08
N ARG A 840 -5.28 -29.63 -9.57
CA ARG A 840 -4.12 -29.92 -10.44
C ARG A 840 -4.36 -31.14 -11.33
N LYS A 841 -5.03 -32.19 -10.82
CA LYS A 841 -5.45 -33.34 -11.64
C LYS A 841 -6.45 -32.92 -12.72
N VAL A 842 -7.46 -32.13 -12.36
CA VAL A 842 -8.45 -31.62 -13.31
C VAL A 842 -7.78 -30.83 -14.42
N LEU A 843 -6.88 -29.90 -14.10
CA LEU A 843 -6.18 -29.08 -15.09
C LEU A 843 -5.22 -29.89 -15.97
N ARG A 844 -4.49 -30.85 -15.42
CA ARG A 844 -3.66 -31.77 -16.20
C ARG A 844 -4.50 -32.67 -17.12
N HIS A 845 -5.76 -32.92 -16.79
CA HIS A 845 -6.69 -33.59 -17.69
C HIS A 845 -7.06 -32.75 -18.92
N HIS A 846 -6.92 -31.43 -18.85
CA HIS A 846 -7.15 -30.50 -19.95
C HIS A 846 -5.90 -30.24 -20.82
N ILE A 847 -4.79 -30.91 -20.50
CA ILE A 847 -3.54 -30.80 -21.24
C ILE A 847 -3.29 -32.12 -21.98
N VAL A 848 -2.88 -32.04 -23.23
CA VAL A 848 -2.50 -33.21 -24.03
C VAL A 848 -1.10 -32.99 -24.59
N LYS A 849 -0.28 -34.05 -24.60
CA LYS A 849 1.08 -33.99 -25.14
C LYS A 849 1.05 -34.04 -26.67
N GLY A 850 1.77 -33.14 -27.34
CA GLY A 850 1.81 -33.00 -28.79
C GLY A 850 0.70 -32.10 -29.36
N LYS A 851 0.78 -31.80 -30.65
CA LYS A 851 -0.30 -31.15 -31.42
C LYS A 851 -1.30 -32.20 -31.86
N VAL A 852 -2.49 -32.18 -31.25
CA VAL A 852 -3.58 -33.12 -31.56
C VAL A 852 -4.66 -32.34 -32.27
N SER A 853 -4.61 -32.36 -33.60
CA SER A 853 -5.66 -31.80 -34.45
C SER A 853 -6.89 -32.72 -34.49
N LEU A 854 -8.07 -32.10 -34.58
CA LEU A 854 -9.36 -32.76 -34.60
C LEU A 854 -10.01 -32.78 -36.00
N ALA A 855 -9.61 -31.90 -36.92
CA ALA A 855 -10.18 -31.79 -38.27
C ALA A 855 -10.17 -33.13 -39.05
N ASP A 856 -9.05 -33.87 -39.00
CA ASP A 856 -8.88 -35.15 -39.72
C ASP A 856 -9.04 -36.39 -38.83
N SER A 857 -9.54 -36.21 -37.60
CA SER A 857 -9.65 -37.31 -36.65
C SER A 857 -10.91 -38.15 -36.89
N SER A 858 -10.78 -39.47 -36.85
CA SER A 858 -11.93 -40.39 -36.82
C SER A 858 -12.74 -40.21 -35.52
N THR A 859 -14.06 -40.39 -35.61
CA THR A 859 -14.92 -40.43 -34.42
C THR A 859 -14.50 -41.58 -33.49
N ASN A 860 -14.76 -41.46 -32.19
CA ASN A 860 -14.33 -42.40 -31.14
C ASN A 860 -12.81 -42.42 -30.85
N LYS A 861 -12.05 -41.41 -31.30
CA LYS A 861 -10.63 -41.32 -31.00
C LYS A 861 -10.41 -41.05 -29.51
N ILE A 862 -9.63 -41.90 -28.86
CA ILE A 862 -9.22 -41.69 -27.47
C ILE A 862 -7.96 -40.83 -27.46
N ILE A 863 -8.04 -39.67 -26.82
CA ILE A 863 -6.93 -38.75 -26.60
C ILE A 863 -6.44 -38.94 -25.16
N THR A 864 -5.16 -39.27 -24.98
CA THR A 864 -4.58 -39.43 -23.65
C THR A 864 -4.17 -38.07 -23.09
N SER A 865 -4.84 -37.65 -22.01
CA SER A 865 -4.47 -36.43 -21.27
C SER A 865 -3.14 -36.56 -20.54
N PHE A 866 -2.61 -35.45 -20.05
CA PHE A 866 -1.40 -35.37 -19.22
C PHE A 866 -1.56 -36.04 -17.85
N GLU A 867 -2.80 -36.33 -17.43
CA GLU A 867 -3.11 -37.22 -16.30
C GLU A 867 -3.12 -38.72 -16.65
N ASN A 868 -2.75 -39.08 -17.88
CA ASN A 868 -2.89 -40.44 -18.42
C ASN A 868 -4.33 -40.96 -18.33
N LYS A 869 -5.31 -40.05 -18.40
CA LYS A 869 -6.74 -40.35 -18.44
C LYS A 869 -7.29 -40.11 -19.85
N PRO A 870 -8.23 -40.95 -20.32
CA PRO A 870 -8.78 -40.83 -21.66
C PRO A 870 -9.70 -39.60 -21.75
N ILE A 871 -9.63 -38.91 -22.89
CA ILE A 871 -10.59 -37.91 -23.35
C ILE A 871 -11.14 -38.46 -24.67
N ILE A 872 -12.45 -38.64 -24.76
CA ILE A 872 -13.05 -39.28 -25.94
C ILE A 872 -13.44 -38.19 -26.95
N PHE A 873 -12.81 -38.19 -28.11
CA PHE A 873 -13.20 -37.31 -29.20
C PHE A 873 -14.27 -37.96 -30.08
N ASN A 874 -15.32 -37.20 -30.34
CA ASN A 874 -16.37 -37.59 -31.28
C ASN A 874 -16.60 -36.50 -32.32
N ASN A 875 -16.64 -36.92 -33.57
CA ASN A 875 -17.02 -36.09 -34.71
C ASN A 875 -18.39 -36.58 -35.21
N TYR A 876 -19.41 -35.75 -35.04
CA TYR A 876 -20.79 -36.03 -35.43
C TYR A 876 -21.16 -35.35 -36.76
N LYS A 877 -20.17 -35.05 -37.61
CA LYS A 877 -20.31 -34.42 -38.93
C LYS A 877 -21.05 -33.07 -38.81
N SER A 878 -22.22 -32.93 -39.44
CA SER A 878 -23.01 -31.69 -39.44
C SER A 878 -23.52 -31.27 -38.05
N LYS A 879 -23.45 -32.15 -37.04
CA LYS A 879 -23.91 -31.88 -35.67
C LYS A 879 -22.81 -31.36 -34.74
N GLY A 880 -21.59 -31.18 -35.26
CA GLY A 880 -20.46 -30.66 -34.51
C GLY A 880 -19.57 -31.72 -33.89
N MET A 881 -18.59 -31.27 -33.09
CA MET A 881 -17.58 -32.11 -32.46
C MET A 881 -17.62 -31.97 -30.94
N THR A 882 -17.26 -33.04 -30.24
CA THR A 882 -17.24 -33.04 -28.77
C THR A 882 -15.96 -33.67 -28.21
N LEU A 883 -15.55 -33.21 -27.04
CA LEU A 883 -14.55 -33.87 -26.20
C LEU A 883 -15.23 -34.35 -24.91
N SER A 884 -15.32 -35.68 -24.76
CA SER A 884 -16.04 -36.39 -23.69
C SER A 884 -17.46 -35.84 -23.46
N GLY A 885 -18.18 -35.57 -24.54
CA GLY A 885 -19.56 -35.06 -24.52
C GLY A 885 -19.69 -33.54 -24.50
N PHE A 886 -18.62 -32.79 -24.20
CA PHE A 886 -18.64 -31.33 -24.22
C PHE A 886 -18.43 -30.81 -25.64
N ALA A 887 -19.42 -30.05 -26.13
CA ALA A 887 -19.39 -29.45 -27.46
C ALA A 887 -18.28 -28.40 -27.59
N LEU A 888 -17.51 -28.50 -28.68
CA LEU A 888 -16.48 -27.54 -29.00
C LEU A 888 -17.10 -26.27 -29.60
N LYS A 889 -16.67 -25.12 -29.11
CA LYS A 889 -16.97 -23.79 -29.66
C LYS A 889 -16.02 -23.48 -30.81
N ASP A 890 -14.72 -23.65 -30.56
CA ASP A 890 -13.63 -23.42 -31.51
C ASP A 890 -12.63 -24.58 -31.37
N TYR A 891 -11.95 -24.94 -32.45
CA TYR A 891 -10.99 -26.05 -32.45
C TYR A 891 -9.90 -25.83 -33.47
N ASP A 892 -8.80 -26.57 -33.34
CA ASP A 892 -7.63 -26.46 -34.21
C ASP A 892 -7.00 -25.06 -34.27
N LEU A 893 -7.20 -24.25 -33.22
CA LEU A 893 -6.63 -22.92 -33.11
C LEU A 893 -5.12 -23.01 -32.89
N GLN A 894 -4.35 -22.52 -33.85
CA GLN A 894 -2.93 -22.78 -33.95
C GLN A 894 -2.09 -21.79 -33.13
N ALA A 895 -1.21 -22.32 -32.29
CA ALA A 895 -0.15 -21.57 -31.62
C ALA A 895 1.23 -22.07 -32.09
N ARG A 896 2.27 -21.27 -31.92
CA ARG A 896 3.65 -21.63 -32.30
C ARG A 896 4.11 -22.95 -31.66
N LYS A 897 3.83 -23.14 -30.37
CA LYS A 897 4.19 -24.33 -29.57
C LYS A 897 3.02 -25.25 -29.21
N GLY A 898 1.98 -25.28 -30.04
CA GLY A 898 0.83 -26.10 -29.71
C GLY A 898 -0.43 -25.78 -30.47
N LEU A 899 -1.54 -26.22 -29.90
CA LEU A 899 -2.87 -26.03 -30.45
C LEU A 899 -3.86 -25.87 -29.29
N ILE A 900 -4.97 -25.16 -29.49
CA ILE A 900 -6.03 -25.06 -28.47
C ILE A 900 -7.40 -25.48 -29.03
N HIS A 901 -8.22 -26.07 -28.16
CA HIS A 901 -9.62 -26.45 -28.39
C HIS A 901 -10.51 -25.82 -27.32
N VAL A 902 -11.54 -25.08 -27.70
CA VAL A 902 -12.39 -24.30 -26.79
C VAL A 902 -13.74 -24.97 -26.60
N TYR A 903 -14.25 -25.01 -25.36
CA TYR A 903 -15.61 -25.44 -25.06
C TYR A 903 -16.28 -24.58 -23.97
N THR A 904 -17.61 -24.57 -23.94
CA THR A 904 -18.41 -23.58 -23.19
C THR A 904 -19.35 -24.15 -22.13
N SER A 905 -19.40 -25.47 -21.93
CA SER A 905 -20.31 -26.08 -20.96
C SER A 905 -19.66 -27.23 -20.18
N GLY A 906 -19.99 -27.32 -18.89
CA GLY A 906 -19.44 -28.33 -17.97
C GLY A 906 -17.91 -28.29 -17.86
N ILE A 907 -17.30 -29.19 -17.09
CA ILE A 907 -15.84 -29.25 -16.96
C ILE A 907 -15.34 -30.68 -17.15
N LEU A 908 -14.27 -30.87 -17.92
CA LEU A 908 -13.65 -32.17 -18.12
C LEU A 908 -13.01 -32.67 -16.82
N LEU A 909 -13.52 -33.77 -16.28
CA LEU A 909 -13.02 -34.36 -15.03
C LEU A 909 -12.19 -35.62 -15.32
N PRO A 910 -11.00 -35.79 -14.69
CA PRO A 910 -10.19 -36.99 -14.83
C PRO A 910 -10.87 -38.15 -14.11
N MET A 911 -11.53 -39.01 -14.86
CA MET A 911 -12.28 -40.11 -14.30
C MET A 911 -11.38 -41.24 -13.82
N THR A 912 -11.82 -41.90 -12.73
CA THR A 912 -11.06 -42.93 -12.02
C THR A 912 -11.64 -44.33 -12.17
N ALA A 913 -12.88 -44.47 -12.66
CA ALA A 913 -13.57 -45.75 -12.77
C ALA A 913 -13.63 -46.21 -14.24
N SER A 914 -13.25 -47.45 -14.48
CA SER A 914 -13.61 -48.19 -15.68
C SER A 914 -15.10 -48.58 -15.60
N MET A 915 -15.73 -48.92 -16.72
CA MET A 915 -17.16 -49.23 -16.72
C MET A 915 -17.51 -50.40 -15.78
N GLU A 916 -16.59 -51.35 -15.57
CA GLU A 916 -16.74 -52.47 -14.63
C GLU A 916 -16.83 -52.01 -13.15
N THR A 917 -16.17 -50.90 -12.82
CA THR A 917 -16.05 -50.41 -11.43
C THR A 917 -16.99 -49.24 -11.12
N TYR A 918 -17.72 -48.78 -12.13
CA TYR A 918 -18.70 -47.71 -12.00
C TYR A 918 -19.95 -48.17 -11.25
N PHE A 919 -20.51 -49.32 -11.63
CA PHE A 919 -21.77 -49.83 -11.09
C PHE A 919 -21.60 -50.38 -9.68
N LYS A 920 -22.20 -49.71 -8.70
CA LYS A 920 -22.17 -50.13 -7.29
C LYS A 920 -23.58 -50.46 -6.79
N PRO A 921 -23.74 -51.47 -5.90
CA PRO A 921 -25.03 -51.75 -5.27
C PRO A 921 -25.64 -50.52 -4.59
N SER A 922 -24.82 -49.67 -3.96
CA SER A 922 -25.27 -48.43 -3.30
C SER A 922 -25.83 -47.36 -4.24
N GLN A 923 -25.75 -47.55 -5.57
CA GLN A 923 -26.26 -46.63 -6.59
C GLN A 923 -27.52 -47.19 -7.30
N GLY A 924 -28.11 -48.28 -6.79
CA GLY A 924 -29.27 -48.92 -7.43
C GLY A 924 -28.91 -49.79 -8.63
N PHE A 925 -27.69 -50.33 -8.65
CA PHE A 925 -27.18 -51.27 -9.65
C PHE A 925 -26.75 -52.59 -9.01
N GLN A 926 -27.41 -53.05 -7.94
CA GLN A 926 -27.06 -54.30 -7.27
C GLN A 926 -27.10 -55.50 -8.22
N ILE A 927 -28.18 -55.64 -8.99
CA ILE A 927 -28.40 -56.76 -9.92
C ILE A 927 -27.43 -56.66 -11.08
N LEU A 928 -27.28 -55.47 -11.67
CA LEU A 928 -26.33 -55.24 -12.75
C LEU A 928 -24.89 -55.52 -12.29
N SER A 929 -24.48 -55.03 -11.11
CA SER A 929 -23.13 -55.25 -10.59
C SER A 929 -22.80 -56.73 -10.39
N ALA A 930 -23.79 -57.55 -10.00
CA ALA A 930 -23.64 -59.00 -9.92
C ALA A 930 -23.53 -59.65 -11.31
N ALA A 931 -24.34 -59.20 -12.28
CA ALA A 931 -24.26 -59.67 -13.67
C ALA A 931 -22.90 -59.39 -14.32
N LEU A 932 -22.25 -58.27 -13.96
CA LEU A 932 -20.93 -57.91 -14.49
C LEU A 932 -19.78 -58.77 -13.93
N LEU A 933 -20.02 -59.62 -12.92
CA LEU A 933 -19.04 -60.59 -12.42
C LEU A 933 -18.99 -61.89 -13.26
N ASP A 934 -19.89 -62.06 -14.23
CA ASP A 934 -19.83 -63.18 -15.17
C ASP A 934 -18.56 -63.07 -16.04
N PRO A 935 -17.76 -64.15 -16.19
CA PRO A 935 -16.48 -64.09 -16.90
C PRO A 935 -16.58 -63.62 -18.36
N TYR A 936 -17.68 -63.92 -19.06
CA TYR A 936 -17.87 -63.53 -20.46
C TYR A 936 -18.27 -62.06 -20.57
N VAL A 937 -19.08 -61.57 -19.63
CA VAL A 937 -19.47 -60.15 -19.54
C VAL A 937 -18.26 -59.30 -19.13
N GLU A 938 -17.48 -59.77 -18.15
CA GLU A 938 -16.24 -59.11 -17.74
C GLU A 938 -15.24 -59.03 -18.90
N ALA A 939 -15.09 -60.12 -19.68
CA ALA A 939 -14.24 -60.12 -20.86
C ALA A 939 -14.72 -59.14 -21.94
N LEU A 940 -16.03 -59.04 -22.17
CA LEU A 940 -16.63 -58.07 -23.11
C LEU A 940 -16.30 -56.63 -22.69
N LEU A 941 -16.47 -56.28 -21.42
CA LEU A 941 -16.19 -54.93 -20.93
C LEU A 941 -14.71 -54.57 -21.01
N LYS A 942 -13.81 -55.50 -20.65
CA LYS A 942 -12.36 -55.30 -20.69
C LYS A 942 -11.80 -55.11 -22.10
N THR A 943 -12.40 -55.77 -23.09
CA THR A 943 -11.93 -55.74 -24.49
C THR A 943 -12.60 -54.65 -25.32
N SER A 944 -13.74 -54.13 -24.88
CA SER A 944 -14.47 -53.06 -25.56
C SER A 944 -13.85 -51.70 -25.32
N THR A 945 -13.80 -50.87 -26.37
CA THR A 945 -13.39 -49.47 -26.28
C THR A 945 -14.37 -48.59 -27.04
N ALA A 946 -14.55 -47.36 -26.57
CA ALA A 946 -15.48 -46.38 -27.11
C ALA A 946 -16.92 -46.88 -27.27
N ILE A 947 -17.43 -47.59 -26.25
CA ILE A 947 -18.80 -48.10 -26.21
C ILE A 947 -19.78 -47.12 -25.54
N THR A 948 -21.07 -47.30 -25.78
CA THR A 948 -22.13 -46.72 -24.93
C THR A 948 -22.86 -47.85 -24.25
N PHE A 949 -23.05 -47.77 -22.93
CA PHE A 949 -23.84 -48.72 -22.17
C PHE A 949 -25.06 -48.00 -21.59
N PHE A 950 -26.25 -48.37 -22.09
CA PHE A 950 -27.51 -47.99 -21.49
C PHE A 950 -27.74 -48.90 -20.28
N ALA A 951 -27.27 -48.48 -19.12
CA ALA A 951 -27.21 -49.31 -17.93
C ALA A 951 -28.58 -49.42 -17.24
N PRO A 952 -29.16 -50.62 -17.17
CA PRO A 952 -30.41 -50.84 -16.45
C PRO A 952 -30.22 -50.77 -14.93
N THR A 953 -31.08 -50.02 -14.25
CA THR A 953 -31.14 -49.98 -12.78
C THR A 953 -31.78 -51.26 -12.22
N ASP A 954 -31.70 -51.47 -10.90
CA ASP A 954 -32.38 -52.59 -10.24
C ASP A 954 -33.88 -52.62 -10.54
N LYS A 955 -34.51 -51.45 -10.68
CA LYS A 955 -35.91 -51.28 -11.07
C LYS A 955 -36.21 -51.89 -12.45
N ALA A 956 -35.28 -51.78 -13.40
CA ALA A 956 -35.43 -52.38 -14.72
C ALA A 956 -35.52 -53.91 -14.62
N PHE A 957 -34.68 -54.53 -13.80
CA PHE A 957 -34.70 -55.98 -13.57
C PHE A 957 -35.89 -56.43 -12.71
N GLU A 958 -36.42 -55.56 -11.85
CA GLU A 958 -37.60 -55.83 -11.04
C GLU A 958 -38.89 -56.00 -11.86
N SER A 959 -38.91 -55.52 -13.10
CA SER A 959 -40.00 -55.77 -14.06
C SER A 959 -40.12 -57.24 -14.47
N MET A 960 -39.07 -58.05 -14.29
CA MET A 960 -39.06 -59.50 -14.53
C MET A 960 -39.41 -60.29 -13.27
N SER A 961 -40.11 -61.42 -13.44
CA SER A 961 -40.40 -62.32 -12.32
C SER A 961 -39.10 -62.86 -11.69
N GLY A 962 -39.13 -63.19 -10.39
CA GLY A 962 -37.95 -63.70 -9.69
C GLY A 962 -37.35 -64.96 -10.34
N ALA A 963 -38.21 -65.87 -10.83
CA ALA A 963 -37.77 -67.10 -11.48
C ALA A 963 -37.08 -66.86 -12.83
N GLU A 964 -37.62 -65.95 -13.66
CA GLU A 964 -37.02 -65.58 -14.95
C GLU A 964 -35.69 -64.86 -14.74
N ARG A 965 -35.63 -63.98 -13.75
CA ARG A 965 -34.42 -63.23 -13.39
C ARG A 965 -33.30 -64.16 -12.90
N THR A 966 -33.61 -65.11 -12.02
CA THR A 966 -32.62 -66.09 -11.56
C THR A 966 -32.12 -66.95 -12.72
N LYS A 967 -33.02 -67.40 -13.61
CA LYS A 967 -32.64 -68.17 -14.80
C LYS A 967 -31.70 -67.38 -15.71
N LEU A 968 -32.04 -66.13 -16.01
CA LEU A 968 -31.22 -65.22 -16.81
C LEU A 968 -29.82 -65.00 -16.21
N LEU A 969 -29.73 -64.73 -14.90
CA LEU A 969 -28.46 -64.48 -14.23
C LEU A 969 -27.59 -65.74 -14.08
N SER A 970 -28.18 -66.93 -14.15
CA SER A 970 -27.47 -68.21 -14.07
C SER A 970 -26.96 -68.73 -15.42
N ASP A 971 -27.46 -68.20 -16.55
CA ASP A 971 -27.04 -68.59 -17.90
C ASP A 971 -26.17 -67.50 -18.54
N SER A 972 -24.85 -67.74 -18.57
CA SER A 972 -23.87 -66.80 -19.12
C SER A 972 -24.16 -66.35 -20.55
N ASN A 973 -24.76 -67.20 -21.40
CA ASN A 973 -25.05 -66.86 -22.80
C ASN A 973 -26.24 -65.91 -22.94
N SER A 974 -27.33 -66.19 -22.21
CA SER A 974 -28.49 -65.28 -22.15
C SER A 974 -28.10 -63.94 -21.52
N LEU A 975 -27.30 -63.99 -20.46
CA LEU A 975 -26.80 -62.79 -19.79
C LEU A 975 -25.91 -61.94 -20.72
N LEU A 976 -24.96 -62.56 -21.40
CA LEU A 976 -24.09 -61.87 -22.36
C LEU A 976 -24.88 -61.23 -23.51
N THR A 977 -25.90 -61.93 -24.03
CA THR A 977 -26.78 -61.40 -25.08
C THR A 977 -27.56 -60.18 -24.59
N LEU A 978 -28.14 -60.24 -23.38
CA LEU A 978 -28.84 -59.10 -22.79
C LEU A 978 -27.93 -57.88 -22.63
N ILE A 979 -26.73 -58.08 -22.08
CA ILE A 979 -25.76 -57.00 -21.91
C ILE A 979 -25.36 -56.41 -23.27
N LYS A 980 -25.13 -57.25 -24.29
CA LYS A 980 -24.83 -56.78 -25.66
C LYS A 980 -25.96 -55.94 -26.28
N ARG A 981 -27.24 -56.20 -25.99
CA ARG A 981 -28.37 -55.37 -26.45
C ARG A 981 -28.33 -53.96 -25.87
N HIS A 982 -27.86 -53.83 -24.63
CA HIS A 982 -27.75 -52.55 -23.95
C HIS A 982 -26.49 -51.77 -24.32
N MET A 983 -25.62 -52.34 -25.17
CA MET A 983 -24.34 -51.76 -25.53
C MET A 983 -24.28 -51.40 -27.01
N VAL A 984 -23.64 -50.28 -27.33
CA VAL A 984 -23.40 -49.80 -28.71
C VAL A 984 -21.90 -49.64 -28.92
N ALA A 985 -21.40 -50.05 -30.10
CA ALA A 985 -19.98 -49.94 -30.50
C ALA A 985 -19.54 -48.49 -30.86
N GLN A 986 -20.08 -47.49 -30.17
CA GLN A 986 -19.78 -46.07 -30.35
C GLN A 986 -20.05 -45.32 -29.05
N SER A 987 -19.26 -44.28 -28.75
CA SER A 987 -19.52 -43.35 -27.65
C SER A 987 -20.56 -42.30 -28.08
N VAL A 988 -21.77 -42.46 -27.58
CA VAL A 988 -22.93 -41.64 -27.91
C VAL A 988 -23.29 -40.82 -26.69
N TYR A 989 -22.96 -39.54 -26.72
CA TYR A 989 -23.40 -38.57 -25.72
C TYR A 989 -24.78 -38.03 -26.09
N SER A 990 -25.53 -37.50 -25.14
CA SER A 990 -26.83 -36.86 -25.39
C SER A 990 -26.70 -35.60 -26.26
N SER A 991 -25.49 -35.04 -26.37
CA SER A 991 -25.12 -33.97 -27.31
C SER A 991 -25.02 -34.44 -28.76
N PHE A 992 -25.05 -35.75 -29.01
CA PHE A 992 -25.11 -36.32 -30.36
C PHE A 992 -26.37 -35.89 -31.13
N LEU A 993 -27.45 -35.61 -30.41
CA LEU A 993 -28.73 -35.18 -30.97
C LEU A 993 -29.05 -33.75 -30.55
N SER A 994 -29.48 -32.95 -31.52
CA SER A 994 -30.14 -31.67 -31.24
C SER A 994 -31.54 -31.94 -30.70
N ASN A 995 -32.11 -30.97 -29.98
CA ASN A 995 -33.48 -31.11 -29.48
C ASN A 995 -34.46 -31.24 -30.66
N GLY A 996 -35.24 -32.32 -30.67
CA GLY A 996 -36.15 -32.71 -31.76
C GLY A 996 -35.58 -33.74 -32.74
N ASP A 997 -34.29 -34.09 -32.65
CA ASP A 997 -33.66 -35.05 -33.56
C ASP A 997 -33.91 -36.52 -33.15
N MET A 998 -33.81 -37.42 -34.14
CA MET A 998 -33.77 -38.87 -33.96
C MET A 998 -32.77 -39.56 -34.91
N THR A 999 -32.27 -40.73 -34.53
CA THR A 999 -31.35 -41.57 -35.32
C THR A 999 -31.38 -43.01 -34.83
N GLU A 1000 -30.85 -43.95 -35.62
CA GLU A 1000 -30.63 -45.33 -35.20
C GLU A 1000 -29.15 -45.64 -35.01
N VAL A 1001 -28.83 -46.51 -34.04
CA VAL A 1001 -27.49 -47.06 -33.80
C VAL A 1001 -27.59 -48.56 -33.58
N MET A 1002 -26.60 -49.34 -34.03
CA MET A 1002 -26.61 -50.79 -33.87
C MET A 1002 -26.05 -51.20 -32.51
N SER A 1003 -26.80 -52.04 -31.78
CA SER A 1003 -26.32 -52.67 -30.55
C SER A 1003 -25.27 -53.75 -30.83
N LEU A 1004 -24.50 -54.16 -29.80
CA LEU A 1004 -23.55 -55.27 -29.91
C LEU A 1004 -24.24 -56.64 -30.11
N ALA A 1005 -25.55 -56.71 -29.93
CA ALA A 1005 -26.37 -57.87 -30.26
C ALA A 1005 -26.84 -57.89 -31.73
N GLY A 1006 -26.60 -56.82 -32.49
CA GLY A 1006 -26.98 -56.68 -33.90
C GLY A 1006 -28.37 -56.06 -34.13
N GLU A 1007 -29.05 -55.63 -33.08
CA GLU A 1007 -30.37 -54.97 -33.14
C GLU A 1007 -30.20 -53.45 -33.24
N ASN A 1008 -31.05 -52.78 -34.04
CA ASN A 1008 -31.06 -51.31 -34.13
C ASN A 1008 -31.77 -50.70 -32.91
N LEU A 1009 -31.08 -49.79 -32.21
CA LEU A 1009 -31.61 -48.96 -31.15
C LEU A 1009 -31.96 -47.57 -31.70
N LYS A 1010 -33.18 -47.12 -31.47
CA LYS A 1010 -33.66 -45.78 -31.85
C LYS A 1010 -33.31 -44.79 -30.75
N LEU A 1011 -32.43 -43.84 -31.06
CA LEU A 1011 -32.09 -42.73 -30.17
C LEU A 1011 -32.84 -41.48 -30.58
N SER A 1012 -33.43 -40.78 -29.60
CA SER A 1012 -34.11 -39.50 -29.85
C SER A 1012 -33.87 -38.50 -28.73
N LYS A 1013 -33.94 -37.22 -29.06
CA LYS A 1013 -33.94 -36.13 -28.08
C LYS A 1013 -35.18 -35.29 -28.29
N LEU A 1014 -36.08 -35.25 -27.31
CA LEU A 1014 -37.31 -34.47 -27.41
C LEU A 1014 -37.02 -32.97 -27.45
N LYS A 1015 -38.01 -32.15 -27.85
CA LYS A 1015 -37.84 -30.69 -27.98
C LYS A 1015 -37.44 -30.03 -26.66
N GLU A 1016 -37.94 -30.56 -25.55
CA GLU A 1016 -37.60 -30.19 -24.18
C GLU A 1016 -36.22 -30.69 -23.70
N GLY A 1017 -35.48 -31.45 -24.52
CA GLY A 1017 -34.11 -31.91 -24.22
C GLY A 1017 -34.00 -33.27 -23.52
N THR A 1018 -35.10 -34.01 -23.40
CA THR A 1018 -35.14 -35.38 -22.85
C THR A 1018 -34.52 -36.37 -23.85
N PHE A 1019 -33.50 -37.11 -23.43
CA PHE A 1019 -32.81 -38.11 -24.26
C PHE A 1019 -33.42 -39.50 -24.04
N MET A 1020 -33.67 -40.24 -25.12
CA MET A 1020 -34.38 -41.54 -25.09
C MET A 1020 -33.68 -42.59 -25.97
N VAL A 1021 -33.85 -43.86 -25.60
CA VAL A 1021 -33.43 -45.05 -26.36
C VAL A 1021 -34.60 -46.04 -26.46
N ASN A 1022 -35.02 -46.43 -27.67
CA ASN A 1022 -36.22 -47.26 -27.90
C ASN A 1022 -37.46 -46.76 -27.13
N ASP A 1023 -37.66 -45.44 -27.11
CA ASP A 1023 -38.71 -44.74 -26.37
C ASP A 1023 -38.62 -44.85 -24.82
N VAL A 1024 -37.57 -45.48 -24.28
CA VAL A 1024 -37.19 -45.48 -22.86
C VAL A 1024 -36.42 -44.20 -22.51
N MET A 1025 -36.83 -43.53 -21.42
CA MET A 1025 -36.19 -42.30 -20.95
C MET A 1025 -34.83 -42.58 -20.31
N VAL A 1026 -33.79 -41.86 -20.76
CA VAL A 1026 -32.48 -41.85 -20.11
C VAL A 1026 -32.48 -40.90 -18.91
N LYS A 1027 -32.22 -41.44 -17.72
CA LYS A 1027 -32.23 -40.74 -16.44
C LYS A 1027 -30.86 -40.24 -16.01
N SER A 1028 -30.85 -39.27 -15.09
CA SER A 1028 -29.63 -38.89 -14.38
C SER A 1028 -29.19 -39.99 -13.41
N PRO A 1029 -27.89 -40.34 -13.34
CA PRO A 1029 -26.80 -39.76 -14.12
C PRO A 1029 -26.78 -40.28 -15.57
N ARG A 1030 -26.64 -39.34 -16.53
CA ARG A 1030 -26.48 -39.58 -17.97
C ARG A 1030 -25.23 -38.87 -18.48
N ASP A 1031 -24.73 -39.24 -19.65
CA ASP A 1031 -23.44 -38.74 -20.17
C ASP A 1031 -22.26 -39.04 -19.23
N VAL A 1032 -22.32 -40.18 -18.54
CA VAL A 1032 -21.26 -40.56 -17.63
C VAL A 1032 -20.13 -41.19 -18.44
N THR A 1033 -19.10 -40.42 -18.73
CA THR A 1033 -17.89 -40.98 -19.35
C THR A 1033 -17.24 -42.02 -18.42
N THR A 1034 -16.66 -43.07 -18.97
CA THR A 1034 -15.87 -44.09 -18.27
C THR A 1034 -14.59 -44.35 -19.03
N GLY A 1035 -13.66 -45.14 -18.46
CA GLY A 1035 -12.37 -45.43 -19.10
C GLY A 1035 -12.45 -46.02 -20.52
N ASN A 1036 -13.56 -46.68 -20.85
CA ASN A 1036 -13.79 -47.38 -22.11
C ASN A 1036 -15.08 -46.96 -22.84
N GLY A 1037 -15.81 -45.94 -22.39
CA GLY A 1037 -17.07 -45.56 -23.03
C GLY A 1037 -17.91 -44.51 -22.31
N VAL A 1038 -19.22 -44.54 -22.56
CA VAL A 1038 -20.24 -43.66 -21.95
C VAL A 1038 -21.33 -44.52 -21.32
N VAL A 1039 -21.83 -44.13 -20.16
CA VAL A 1039 -22.95 -44.76 -19.47
C VAL A 1039 -24.15 -43.82 -19.42
N HIS A 1040 -25.31 -44.37 -19.77
CA HIS A 1040 -26.62 -43.74 -19.66
C HIS A 1040 -27.51 -44.59 -18.77
N THR A 1041 -28.09 -44.03 -17.72
CA THR A 1041 -28.94 -44.80 -16.81
C THR A 1041 -30.36 -44.95 -17.37
N ILE A 1042 -30.92 -46.16 -17.37
CA ILE A 1042 -32.31 -46.44 -17.76
C ILE A 1042 -33.01 -47.31 -16.72
N ASP A 1043 -34.34 -47.17 -16.61
CA ASP A 1043 -35.17 -47.91 -15.65
C ASP A 1043 -35.93 -49.08 -16.29
N GLU A 1044 -35.62 -49.44 -17.53
CA GLU A 1044 -36.25 -50.52 -18.30
C GLU A 1044 -35.17 -51.33 -19.03
N LEU A 1045 -35.48 -52.59 -19.38
CA LEU A 1045 -34.58 -53.45 -20.16
C LEU A 1045 -34.87 -53.28 -21.66
N LEU A 1046 -33.80 -53.17 -22.46
CA LEU A 1046 -33.83 -53.03 -23.92
C LEU A 1046 -33.99 -54.35 -24.68
#